data_AF-A0A6C1QN73-F1
#
_entry.id   AF-A0A6C1QN73-F1
#
_cell.length_a   1.000
_cell.length_b   1.000
_cell.length_c   1.000
_cell.angle_alpha   90.00
_cell.angle_beta   90.00
_cell.angle_gamma   90.00
#
_symmetry.space_group_name_H-M   'P 1'
#
loop_
_entity.id
_entity.type
_entity.pdbx_description
1 polymer ?
#
loop_
_entity_poly.entity_id
_entity_poly.type
_entity_poly.pdbx_seq_one_letter_code
_entity_poly.pdbx_strand_id
1 'polypeptide(L)'
;MGDMSGLLRRADHKRPRPEGESPAHAVGSIAEDEQREILAEIDQIAAENKIMVTPNTFTLQARRGGGTFPLLVNLIGLLVLAGGVFALVTLYQREEADVRSGGGITVTAESRLIEELRRQTDLRIAEKEEEINTIQAQLAAIQSERFDIEANIAERVRNLEQELRAQLDEELEAERQRLLSEGIPEEQIEQLLREYERRRIAELRAQVEEYRAELEREQQERAQALAVLELDLSRSLDDARRERTAIAEESRRREDDLRTQYEARLAQQSAQVMEAQTQLAALRDQRDREAQVQNQITGFYERIRAAIAAGEYTDALAVIAQFRAFLDQESIRSLPMVQQRRSGELFALETLSRLAEPRAREQSADTADLLARAQRLGTITRLIERADEARADGRSDDAEALYQEALSTLPGGLAGHRFLLTRDQDRTIAVRSALIASRVQEADTALAERAVERALVLYEQAVADAVAIPEAAATIVQQIRAASVRIAEEELSEQFRRDLAAAESATRSEMEQIMQARIAELQQQATQRAAQLQAQITALEAQLREREQQLAAAQSDRAQVQAEVTQLRAEIEALQLAATQENDTVTDEDSVVTDAAATDEPTIAIDPQLLAELDRLRRLERDIVQLRAAYEQFKDEEDRVVGAGTDPFALIEGKLLLDAFLRSADVQQLFPQIAQRVSRYDEAFQATGRRAALLDTMEIVYTLSGQRDPDSRRDYLLAERSRTADPELSSFLEELYLLVAN
;
A
#
# COMPACT_ATOMS: atom_id res chain seq x y z
N MET A 1 -40.54 59.32 -55.55
CA MET A 1 -41.09 60.43 -54.75
C MET A 1 -41.04 60.03 -53.29
N GLY A 2 -40.19 60.59 -52.43
CA GLY A 2 -38.90 61.28 -52.64
C GLY A 2 -37.93 60.73 -51.58
N ASP A 3 -36.65 60.50 -51.87
CA ASP A 3 -35.58 61.50 -52.07
C ASP A 3 -35.33 62.38 -50.81
N MET A 4 -34.09 62.57 -50.34
CA MET A 4 -32.80 62.12 -50.92
C MET A 4 -31.64 62.05 -49.89
N SER A 5 -30.62 61.27 -50.26
CA SER A 5 -29.18 61.54 -50.09
C SER A 5 -28.60 61.98 -48.73
N GLY A 6 -27.72 61.12 -48.19
CA GLY A 6 -26.34 61.54 -47.94
C GLY A 6 -25.89 61.66 -46.47
N LEU A 7 -24.59 61.62 -46.16
CA LEU A 7 -23.41 61.29 -46.99
C LEU A 7 -22.36 60.56 -46.11
N LEU A 8 -21.66 59.58 -46.72
CA LEU A 8 -20.20 59.40 -46.82
C LEU A 8 -19.27 59.72 -45.59
N ARG A 9 -18.15 59.03 -45.33
CA ARG A 9 -17.48 57.86 -45.95
C ARG A 9 -16.32 57.36 -45.06
N ARG A 10 -15.71 56.23 -45.48
CA ARG A 10 -14.27 55.85 -45.40
C ARG A 10 -13.41 56.53 -44.32
N ALA A 11 -12.86 55.82 -43.33
CA ALA A 11 -11.81 54.79 -43.48
C ALA A 11 -10.51 55.29 -44.15
N ASP A 12 -9.37 55.01 -43.53
CA ASP A 12 -8.06 55.04 -44.20
C ASP A 12 -7.21 53.83 -43.78
N HIS A 13 -6.20 53.50 -44.58
CA HIS A 13 -5.25 52.41 -44.37
C HIS A 13 -3.86 52.96 -44.04
N LYS A 14 -3.06 52.20 -43.27
CA LYS A 14 -1.83 51.54 -43.79
C LYS A 14 -1.07 50.74 -42.72
N ARG A 15 -0.21 49.84 -43.19
CA ARG A 15 0.80 49.08 -42.43
C ARG A 15 2.01 49.99 -42.11
N PRO A 16 2.88 49.58 -41.18
CA PRO A 16 4.14 48.96 -41.64
C PRO A 16 4.40 47.54 -41.09
N ARG A 17 5.60 47.01 -41.38
CA ARG A 17 6.11 45.62 -41.25
C ARG A 17 7.66 45.68 -41.32
N PRO A 18 8.41 44.57 -41.20
CA PRO A 18 8.36 43.45 -40.22
C PRO A 18 9.08 43.85 -38.91
N GLU A 19 10.08 43.25 -38.22
CA GLU A 19 11.00 42.06 -38.25
C GLU A 19 11.39 41.76 -36.78
N GLY A 20 11.85 40.58 -36.31
CA GLY A 20 12.02 39.21 -36.81
C GLY A 20 11.94 38.24 -35.59
N GLU A 21 12.23 36.94 -35.61
CA GLU A 21 12.74 36.02 -36.64
C GLU A 21 12.11 34.60 -36.47
N SER A 22 11.99 33.86 -37.58
CA SER A 22 12.07 32.39 -37.83
C SER A 22 11.86 31.30 -36.73
N PRO A 23 11.55 30.04 -37.12
CA PRO A 23 10.63 29.60 -38.18
C PRO A 23 9.73 28.39 -37.75
N ALA A 24 8.81 27.98 -38.61
CA ALA A 24 8.08 26.70 -38.44
C ALA A 24 8.87 25.51 -39.04
N HIS A 25 8.77 24.32 -38.44
CA HIS A 25 9.38 23.10 -38.97
C HIS A 25 8.71 22.65 -40.27
N ALA A 26 9.49 22.57 -41.35
CA ALA A 26 9.11 21.83 -42.55
C ALA A 26 9.54 20.37 -42.42
N VAL A 27 8.64 19.43 -42.70
CA VAL A 27 9.03 18.04 -42.99
C VAL A 27 9.57 18.02 -44.42
N GLY A 28 10.85 17.71 -44.58
CA GLY A 28 11.50 17.67 -45.89
C GLY A 28 10.96 16.53 -46.76
N SER A 29 10.42 16.88 -47.92
CA SER A 29 10.30 15.93 -49.03
C SER A 29 11.70 15.70 -49.62
N ILE A 30 12.19 14.46 -49.50
CA ILE A 30 13.44 13.98 -50.12
C ILE A 30 13.46 14.35 -51.61
N ALA A 31 14.59 14.81 -52.14
CA ALA A 31 14.70 15.22 -53.53
C ALA A 31 14.58 14.01 -54.49
N GLU A 32 14.06 14.22 -55.70
CA GLU A 32 13.91 13.14 -56.69
C GLU A 32 15.25 12.49 -57.08
N ASP A 33 16.37 13.20 -56.90
CA ASP A 33 17.71 12.68 -57.17
C ASP A 33 18.26 11.82 -56.02
N GLU A 34 18.01 12.18 -54.75
CA GLU A 34 18.33 11.33 -53.59
C GLU A 34 17.57 9.99 -53.66
N GLN A 35 16.31 10.00 -54.12
CA GLN A 35 15.56 8.76 -54.34
C GLN A 35 16.17 7.87 -55.43
N ARG A 36 16.85 8.44 -56.44
CA ARG A 36 17.55 7.67 -57.48
C ARG A 36 18.84 7.06 -56.97
N GLU A 37 19.57 7.78 -56.12
CA GLU A 37 20.80 7.31 -55.48
C GLU A 37 20.50 6.14 -54.52
N ILE A 38 19.50 6.27 -53.66
CA ILE A 38 19.05 5.20 -52.74
C ILE A 38 18.57 3.96 -53.52
N LEU A 39 17.85 4.12 -54.64
CA LEU A 39 17.43 2.99 -55.46
C LEU A 39 18.61 2.28 -56.16
N ALA A 40 19.63 3.02 -56.60
CA ALA A 40 20.84 2.44 -57.18
C ALA A 40 21.66 1.66 -56.13
N GLU A 41 21.76 2.16 -54.91
CA GLU A 41 22.43 1.48 -53.79
C GLU A 41 21.70 0.19 -53.37
N ILE A 42 20.36 0.22 -53.37
CA ILE A 42 19.52 -0.98 -53.15
C ILE A 42 19.75 -2.04 -54.25
N ASP A 43 19.76 -1.65 -55.53
CA ASP A 43 20.02 -2.58 -56.64
C ASP A 43 21.46 -3.15 -56.60
N GLN A 44 22.45 -2.37 -56.14
CA GLN A 44 23.82 -2.86 -55.95
C GLN A 44 23.89 -3.91 -54.83
N ILE A 45 23.29 -3.64 -53.66
CA ILE A 45 23.24 -4.59 -52.52
C ILE A 45 22.47 -5.87 -52.91
N ALA A 46 21.43 -5.74 -53.75
CA ALA A 46 20.67 -6.87 -54.29
C ALA A 46 21.42 -7.68 -55.38
N ALA A 47 22.44 -7.09 -56.01
CA ALA A 47 23.29 -7.77 -56.99
C ALA A 47 24.39 -8.62 -56.33
N GLU A 48 25.01 -8.13 -55.25
CA GLU A 48 26.17 -8.77 -54.60
C GLU A 48 25.82 -10.07 -53.85
N ASN A 49 24.56 -10.28 -53.46
CA ASN A 49 24.13 -11.42 -52.63
C ASN A 49 23.41 -12.57 -53.39
N LYS A 50 23.65 -12.76 -54.69
CA LYS A 50 23.05 -13.86 -55.47
C LYS A 50 23.86 -15.16 -55.44
N ILE A 51 23.59 -16.00 -54.44
CA ILE A 51 23.98 -17.42 -54.45
C ILE A 51 23.19 -18.14 -55.57
N MET A 52 23.89 -18.67 -56.58
CA MET A 52 23.26 -19.41 -57.68
C MET A 52 22.81 -20.81 -57.24
N VAL A 53 21.51 -20.98 -57.02
CA VAL A 53 20.88 -22.31 -56.88
C VAL A 53 20.73 -22.95 -58.25
N THR A 54 21.36 -24.11 -58.47
CA THR A 54 21.18 -24.93 -59.67
C THR A 54 20.31 -26.16 -59.38
N PRO A 55 19.66 -26.80 -60.39
CA PRO A 55 18.59 -27.77 -60.13
C PRO A 55 19.00 -29.11 -59.48
N ASN A 56 20.28 -29.35 -59.21
CA ASN A 56 20.80 -30.65 -58.77
C ASN A 56 21.13 -30.72 -57.26
N THR A 57 20.95 -29.65 -56.49
CA THR A 57 21.38 -29.60 -55.06
C THR A 57 20.46 -30.36 -54.09
N PHE A 58 19.37 -30.99 -54.56
CA PHE A 58 18.35 -31.64 -53.72
C PHE A 58 18.11 -33.12 -54.03
N THR A 59 19.15 -33.96 -53.90
CA THR A 59 19.00 -35.43 -53.88
C THR A 59 19.73 -36.08 -52.69
N LEU A 60 19.23 -35.83 -51.48
CA LEU A 60 19.70 -36.52 -50.27
C LEU A 60 18.94 -37.84 -50.06
N GLN A 61 19.61 -38.97 -50.27
CA GLN A 61 19.05 -40.30 -49.98
C GLN A 61 18.98 -40.55 -48.46
N ALA A 62 17.76 -40.56 -47.90
CA ALA A 62 17.52 -40.79 -46.48
C ALA A 62 17.83 -42.25 -46.07
N ARG A 63 18.98 -42.47 -45.40
CA ARG A 63 19.50 -43.81 -45.07
C ARG A 63 19.11 -44.33 -43.67
N ARG A 64 17.83 -44.19 -43.28
CA ARG A 64 17.13 -44.98 -42.22
C ARG A 64 15.63 -44.62 -42.21
N GLY A 65 14.77 -45.56 -41.82
CA GLY A 65 13.31 -45.46 -42.02
C GLY A 65 12.59 -44.55 -41.01
N GLY A 66 11.92 -43.51 -41.51
CA GLY A 66 11.18 -42.52 -40.71
C GLY A 66 9.81 -42.97 -40.18
N GLY A 67 9.74 -44.09 -39.45
CA GLY A 67 8.50 -44.59 -38.87
C GLY A 67 8.19 -44.08 -37.44
N THR A 68 9.22 -43.80 -36.64
CA THR A 68 9.08 -43.55 -35.20
C THR A 68 8.77 -42.10 -34.83
N PHE A 69 9.32 -41.13 -35.55
CA PHE A 69 9.18 -39.71 -35.23
C PHE A 69 7.72 -39.20 -35.25
N PRO A 70 6.88 -39.52 -36.26
CA PRO A 70 5.47 -39.11 -36.26
C PRO A 70 4.66 -39.75 -35.13
N LEU A 71 4.98 -41.00 -34.77
CA LEU A 71 4.35 -41.70 -33.64
C LEU A 71 4.71 -41.05 -32.30
N LEU A 72 5.98 -40.66 -32.10
CA LEU A 72 6.42 -39.97 -30.89
C LEU A 72 5.73 -38.62 -30.71
N VAL A 73 5.65 -37.81 -31.78
CA VAL A 73 4.98 -36.50 -31.77
C VAL A 73 3.48 -36.65 -31.46
N ASN A 74 2.80 -37.63 -32.06
CA ASN A 74 1.39 -37.91 -31.78
C ASN A 74 1.17 -38.42 -30.34
N LEU A 75 2.09 -39.23 -29.79
CA LEU A 75 2.02 -39.71 -28.41
C LEU A 75 2.19 -38.56 -27.40
N ILE A 76 3.15 -37.65 -27.65
CA ILE A 76 3.36 -36.45 -26.84
C ILE A 76 2.14 -35.52 -26.93
N GLY A 77 1.61 -35.29 -28.14
CA GLY A 77 0.39 -34.49 -28.32
C GLY A 77 -0.81 -35.06 -27.58
N LEU A 78 -0.99 -36.39 -27.59
CA LEU A 78 -2.08 -37.06 -26.88
C LEU A 78 -1.88 -37.01 -25.35
N LEU A 79 -0.64 -37.10 -24.85
CA LEU A 79 -0.31 -36.89 -23.43
C LEU A 79 -0.59 -35.45 -22.97
N VAL A 80 -0.22 -34.45 -23.77
CA VAL A 80 -0.51 -33.03 -23.48
C VAL A 80 -2.02 -32.77 -23.48
N LEU A 81 -2.76 -33.35 -24.43
CA LEU A 81 -4.22 -33.21 -24.51
C LEU A 81 -4.91 -33.92 -23.32
N ALA A 82 -4.48 -35.13 -22.96
CA ALA A 82 -4.98 -35.84 -21.78
C ALA A 82 -4.65 -35.09 -20.47
N GLY A 83 -3.44 -34.55 -20.34
CA GLY A 83 -3.03 -33.72 -19.21
C GLY A 83 -3.82 -32.41 -19.11
N GLY A 84 -4.06 -31.74 -20.23
CA GLY A 84 -4.88 -30.53 -20.30
C GLY A 84 -6.35 -30.78 -19.94
N VAL A 85 -6.94 -31.89 -20.41
CA VAL A 85 -8.30 -32.31 -20.01
C VAL A 85 -8.35 -32.69 -18.53
N PHE A 86 -7.34 -33.40 -18.01
CA PHE A 86 -7.26 -33.73 -16.58
C PHE A 86 -7.13 -32.47 -15.70
N ALA A 87 -6.33 -31.49 -16.12
CA ALA A 87 -6.19 -30.20 -15.44
C ALA A 87 -7.51 -29.40 -15.46
N LEU A 88 -8.20 -29.35 -16.61
CA LEU A 88 -9.53 -28.72 -16.72
C LEU A 88 -10.57 -29.40 -15.82
N VAL A 89 -10.64 -30.74 -15.81
CA VAL A 89 -11.58 -31.48 -14.97
C VAL A 89 -11.28 -31.31 -13.48
N THR A 90 -10.01 -31.29 -13.08
CA THR A 90 -9.63 -31.09 -11.67
C THR A 90 -9.75 -29.63 -11.18
N LEU A 91 -9.69 -28.64 -12.08
CA LEU A 91 -10.08 -27.25 -11.79
C LEU A 91 -11.60 -27.12 -11.61
N TYR A 92 -12.40 -27.55 -12.60
CA TYR A 92 -13.86 -27.44 -12.53
C TYR A 92 -14.49 -28.23 -11.37
N GLN A 93 -13.91 -29.38 -10.98
CA GLN A 93 -14.37 -30.14 -9.81
C GLN A 93 -14.01 -29.50 -8.47
N ARG A 94 -13.06 -28.55 -8.42
CA ARG A 94 -12.84 -27.71 -7.24
C ARG A 94 -13.88 -26.59 -7.15
N GLU A 95 -14.20 -25.94 -8.26
CA GLU A 95 -15.21 -24.87 -8.29
C GLU A 95 -16.65 -25.39 -8.00
N GLU A 96 -17.03 -26.57 -8.51
CA GLU A 96 -18.35 -27.16 -8.23
C GLU A 96 -18.57 -27.60 -6.76
N ALA A 97 -17.51 -27.69 -5.95
CA ALA A 97 -17.62 -28.00 -4.53
C ALA A 97 -18.13 -26.79 -3.74
N ASP A 98 -17.48 -25.63 -3.89
CA ASP A 98 -17.81 -24.40 -3.15
C ASP A 98 -19.14 -23.77 -3.62
N VAL A 99 -19.49 -23.90 -4.89
CA VAL A 99 -20.71 -23.29 -5.47
C VAL A 99 -22.02 -23.90 -4.91
N ARG A 100 -21.98 -25.06 -4.25
CA ARG A 100 -23.17 -25.66 -3.59
C ARG A 100 -23.35 -25.24 -2.13
N SER A 101 -22.32 -24.71 -1.47
CA SER A 101 -22.45 -24.02 -0.18
C SER A 101 -22.85 -22.56 -0.42
N GLY A 102 -24.14 -22.26 -0.31
CA GLY A 102 -24.70 -20.90 -0.41
C GLY A 102 -24.22 -19.98 0.72
N GLY A 103 -23.01 -19.44 0.55
CA GLY A 103 -22.28 -18.68 1.55
C GLY A 103 -20.87 -18.39 1.04
N GLY A 104 -20.79 -17.57 -0.01
CA GLY A 104 -19.53 -17.30 -0.70
C GLY A 104 -18.49 -16.73 0.25
N ILE A 105 -17.42 -17.50 0.49
CA ILE A 105 -16.28 -17.08 1.29
C ILE A 105 -15.52 -16.02 0.48
N THR A 106 -15.91 -14.77 0.66
CA THR A 106 -15.07 -13.63 0.29
C THR A 106 -13.77 -13.77 1.07
N VAL A 107 -12.68 -14.18 0.42
CA VAL A 107 -11.36 -14.33 1.02
C VAL A 107 -10.97 -13.00 1.68
N THR A 108 -11.08 -12.92 3.00
CA THR A 108 -10.95 -11.65 3.72
C THR A 108 -9.50 -11.19 3.76
N ALA A 109 -9.28 -9.92 4.12
CA ALA A 109 -7.94 -9.40 4.32
C ALA A 109 -7.16 -10.22 5.37
N GLU A 110 -7.84 -10.68 6.43
CA GLU A 110 -7.26 -11.54 7.46
C GLU A 110 -6.85 -12.92 6.94
N SER A 111 -7.65 -13.55 6.06
CA SER A 111 -7.26 -14.84 5.45
C SER A 111 -5.99 -14.70 4.61
N ARG A 112 -5.87 -13.62 3.82
CA ARG A 112 -4.67 -13.34 3.02
C ARG A 112 -3.46 -12.99 3.88
N LEU A 113 -3.67 -12.33 5.02
CA LEU A 113 -2.60 -12.01 5.96
C LEU A 113 -1.98 -13.28 6.57
N ILE A 114 -2.79 -14.28 6.90
CA ILE A 114 -2.32 -15.58 7.39
C ILE A 114 -1.58 -16.35 6.28
N GLU A 115 -2.08 -16.32 5.05
CA GLU A 115 -1.44 -16.97 3.90
C GLU A 115 -0.08 -16.33 3.54
N GLU A 116 0.01 -15.00 3.54
CA GLU A 116 1.28 -14.28 3.29
C GLU A 116 2.26 -14.43 4.46
N LEU A 117 1.79 -14.47 5.72
CA LEU A 117 2.63 -14.77 6.89
C LEU A 117 3.27 -16.17 6.77
N ARG A 118 2.49 -17.18 6.40
CA ARG A 118 3.02 -18.53 6.11
C ARG A 118 4.06 -18.49 5.00
N ARG A 119 3.74 -17.85 3.85
CA ARG A 119 4.67 -17.71 2.72
C ARG A 119 5.98 -17.02 3.10
N GLN A 120 5.92 -16.00 3.95
CA GLN A 120 7.09 -15.30 4.47
C GLN A 120 7.92 -16.18 5.44
N THR A 121 7.26 -17.00 6.26
CA THR A 121 7.92 -17.97 7.14
C THR A 121 8.59 -19.08 6.34
N ASP A 122 7.91 -19.66 5.36
CA ASP A 122 8.43 -20.74 4.53
C ASP A 122 9.70 -20.31 3.77
N LEU A 123 9.72 -19.06 3.27
CA LEU A 123 10.93 -18.46 2.67
C LEU A 123 12.08 -18.35 3.68
N ARG A 124 11.84 -17.84 4.89
CA ARG A 124 12.87 -17.74 5.94
C ARG A 124 13.38 -19.10 6.43
N ILE A 125 12.52 -20.10 6.46
CA ILE A 125 12.92 -21.49 6.78
C ILE A 125 13.80 -22.04 5.64
N ALA A 126 13.43 -21.82 4.38
CA ALA A 126 14.25 -22.22 3.24
C ALA A 126 15.62 -21.52 3.20
N GLU A 127 15.68 -20.20 3.45
CA GLU A 127 16.92 -19.44 3.59
C GLU A 127 17.84 -20.06 4.67
N LYS A 128 17.29 -20.38 5.84
CA LYS A 128 18.04 -21.03 6.94
C LYS A 128 18.40 -22.49 6.65
N GLU A 129 17.62 -23.22 5.86
CA GLU A 129 17.97 -24.58 5.43
C GLU A 129 19.07 -24.59 4.36
N GLU A 130 19.14 -23.60 3.47
CA GLU A 130 20.26 -23.41 2.55
C GLU A 130 21.58 -23.10 3.30
N GLU A 131 21.53 -22.23 4.31
CA GLU A 131 22.66 -21.94 5.21
C GLU A 131 23.11 -23.21 5.97
N ILE A 132 22.19 -23.94 6.58
CA ILE A 132 22.44 -25.23 7.27
C ILE A 132 23.06 -26.27 6.33
N ASN A 133 22.67 -26.31 5.06
CA ASN A 133 23.25 -27.22 4.06
C ASN A 133 24.66 -26.76 3.64
N THR A 134 24.89 -25.46 3.49
CA THR A 134 26.20 -24.88 3.17
C THR A 134 27.23 -25.19 4.26
N ILE A 135 26.86 -25.00 5.53
CA ILE A 135 27.74 -25.31 6.67
C ILE A 135 28.04 -26.81 6.75
N GLN A 136 27.07 -27.68 6.48
CA GLN A 136 27.30 -29.13 6.41
C GLN A 136 28.25 -29.53 5.26
N ALA A 137 28.15 -28.89 4.10
CA ALA A 137 29.07 -29.13 2.98
C ALA A 137 30.51 -28.68 3.32
N GLN A 138 30.68 -27.56 4.01
CA GLN A 138 31.98 -27.09 4.49
C GLN A 138 32.59 -28.03 5.55
N LEU A 139 31.79 -28.52 6.51
CA LEU A 139 32.24 -29.52 7.48
C LEU A 139 32.66 -30.84 6.80
N ALA A 140 31.94 -31.29 5.77
CA ALA A 140 32.31 -32.47 5.00
C ALA A 140 33.62 -32.26 4.19
N ALA A 141 33.83 -31.06 3.63
CA ALA A 141 35.07 -30.71 2.93
C ALA A 141 36.28 -30.72 3.87
N ILE A 142 36.17 -30.13 5.07
CA ILE A 142 37.21 -30.17 6.11
C ILE A 142 37.54 -31.61 6.53
N GLN A 143 36.53 -32.48 6.62
CA GLN A 143 36.75 -33.89 6.92
C GLN A 143 37.52 -34.61 5.80
N SER A 144 37.27 -34.31 4.52
CA SER A 144 38.09 -34.80 3.41
C SER A 144 39.52 -34.29 3.51
N GLU A 145 39.70 -32.97 3.64
CA GLU A 145 41.02 -32.32 3.66
C GLU A 145 41.92 -32.90 4.77
N ARG A 146 41.35 -33.25 5.93
CA ARG A 146 42.08 -33.94 7.00
C ARG A 146 42.58 -35.33 6.60
N PHE A 147 41.78 -36.14 5.90
CA PHE A 147 42.24 -37.43 5.34
C PHE A 147 43.27 -37.24 4.23
N ASP A 148 43.06 -36.25 3.35
CA ASP A 148 43.97 -35.96 2.24
C ASP A 148 45.35 -35.50 2.74
N ILE A 149 45.40 -34.68 3.80
CA ILE A 149 46.65 -34.28 4.47
C ILE A 149 47.38 -35.51 5.06
N GLU A 150 46.67 -36.41 5.74
CA GLU A 150 47.28 -37.63 6.31
C GLU A 150 47.81 -38.59 5.24
N ALA A 151 47.12 -38.73 4.10
CA ALA A 151 47.52 -39.61 3.01
C ALA A 151 48.76 -39.12 2.24
N ASN A 152 48.83 -37.83 1.92
CA ASN A 152 49.82 -37.28 0.98
C ASN A 152 51.26 -37.19 1.54
N ILE A 153 51.44 -37.18 2.86
CA ILE A 153 52.78 -37.00 3.49
C ILE A 153 53.71 -38.17 3.15
N ALA A 154 53.21 -39.41 3.25
CA ALA A 154 54.02 -40.60 2.97
C ALA A 154 54.46 -40.69 1.50
N GLU A 155 53.66 -40.15 0.57
CA GLU A 155 53.98 -40.09 -0.86
C GLU A 155 55.04 -39.02 -1.16
N ARG A 156 54.89 -37.81 -0.61
CA ARG A 156 55.91 -36.74 -0.75
C ARG A 156 57.28 -37.18 -0.23
N VAL A 157 57.32 -37.82 0.93
CA VAL A 157 58.56 -38.36 1.52
C VAL A 157 59.17 -39.45 0.64
N ARG A 158 58.34 -40.36 0.09
CA ARG A 158 58.82 -41.40 -0.85
C ARG A 158 59.39 -40.79 -2.13
N ASN A 159 58.76 -39.77 -2.69
CA ASN A 159 59.19 -39.17 -3.95
C ASN A 159 60.53 -38.43 -3.77
N LEU A 160 60.69 -37.67 -2.68
CA LEU A 160 62.00 -37.08 -2.32
C LEU A 160 63.06 -38.17 -2.07
N GLU A 161 62.71 -39.25 -1.38
CA GLU A 161 63.61 -40.40 -1.19
C GLU A 161 64.03 -41.10 -2.49
N GLN A 162 63.27 -40.96 -3.58
CA GLN A 162 63.64 -41.46 -4.91
C GLN A 162 64.51 -40.46 -5.67
N GLU A 163 64.13 -39.18 -5.65
CA GLU A 163 64.88 -38.09 -6.28
C GLU A 163 66.31 -37.97 -5.71
N LEU A 164 66.46 -37.97 -4.38
CA LEU A 164 67.75 -37.92 -3.71
C LEU A 164 68.62 -39.17 -3.91
N ARG A 165 68.04 -40.30 -4.36
CA ARG A 165 68.83 -41.49 -4.76
C ARG A 165 69.34 -41.36 -6.19
N ALA A 166 68.51 -40.90 -7.12
CA ALA A 166 68.94 -40.62 -8.49
C ALA A 166 70.07 -39.57 -8.52
N GLN A 167 69.96 -38.51 -7.70
CA GLN A 167 71.02 -37.51 -7.53
C GLN A 167 72.31 -38.11 -6.95
N LEU A 168 72.21 -39.03 -5.98
CA LEU A 168 73.39 -39.72 -5.41
C LEU A 168 74.10 -40.59 -6.45
N ASP A 169 73.35 -41.31 -7.28
CA ASP A 169 73.90 -42.18 -8.32
C ASP A 169 74.62 -41.33 -9.40
N GLU A 170 74.02 -40.20 -9.82
CA GLU A 170 74.63 -39.23 -10.75
C GLU A 170 75.91 -38.58 -10.17
N GLU A 171 75.89 -38.15 -8.90
CA GLU A 171 77.07 -37.59 -8.21
C GLU A 171 78.21 -38.61 -8.10
N LEU A 172 77.90 -39.89 -7.87
CA LEU A 172 78.89 -40.97 -7.81
C LEU A 172 79.52 -41.26 -9.19
N GLU A 173 78.75 -41.24 -10.27
CA GLU A 173 79.30 -41.36 -11.63
C GLU A 173 80.18 -40.17 -12.00
N ALA A 174 79.76 -38.95 -11.67
CA ALA A 174 80.52 -37.73 -11.93
C ALA A 174 81.88 -37.71 -11.19
N GLU A 175 81.89 -38.03 -9.89
CA GLU A 175 83.15 -38.11 -9.13
C GLU A 175 84.01 -39.31 -9.59
N ARG A 176 83.42 -40.44 -10.05
CA ARG A 176 84.20 -41.54 -10.65
C ARG A 176 84.90 -41.10 -11.94
N GLN A 177 84.19 -40.43 -12.85
CA GLN A 177 84.77 -39.90 -14.10
C GLN A 177 85.90 -38.90 -13.79
N ARG A 178 85.69 -38.04 -12.78
CA ARG A 178 86.69 -37.08 -12.34
C ARG A 178 87.95 -37.76 -11.78
N LEU A 179 87.82 -38.72 -10.86
CA LEU A 179 88.95 -39.43 -10.26
C LEU A 179 89.76 -40.23 -11.31
N LEU A 180 89.09 -40.74 -12.35
CA LEU A 180 89.75 -41.32 -13.53
C LEU A 180 90.55 -40.25 -14.31
N SER A 181 89.98 -39.06 -14.53
CA SER A 181 90.66 -37.94 -15.22
C SER A 181 91.86 -37.37 -14.44
N GLU A 182 91.84 -37.46 -13.11
CA GLU A 182 92.95 -37.08 -12.22
C GLU A 182 94.07 -38.16 -12.18
N GLY A 183 93.90 -39.30 -12.89
CA GLY A 183 94.94 -40.32 -13.10
C GLY A 183 95.18 -41.26 -11.90
N ILE A 184 94.17 -41.42 -11.03
CA ILE A 184 94.25 -42.21 -9.80
C ILE A 184 94.09 -43.71 -10.14
N PRO A 185 94.87 -44.63 -9.53
CA PRO A 185 94.71 -46.07 -9.78
C PRO A 185 93.38 -46.60 -9.19
N GLU A 186 92.72 -47.51 -9.90
CA GLU A 186 91.31 -47.86 -9.64
C GLU A 186 91.03 -48.43 -8.23
N GLU A 187 91.98 -49.17 -7.63
CA GLU A 187 91.88 -49.63 -6.23
C GLU A 187 91.76 -48.48 -5.20
N GLN A 188 92.27 -47.28 -5.53
CA GLN A 188 92.15 -46.08 -4.71
C GLN A 188 90.87 -45.30 -5.05
N ILE A 189 90.44 -45.31 -6.32
CA ILE A 189 89.16 -44.73 -6.75
C ILE A 189 88.00 -45.40 -5.98
N GLU A 190 87.95 -46.74 -5.90
CA GLU A 190 86.91 -47.41 -5.11
C GLU A 190 86.92 -47.05 -3.61
N GLN A 191 88.09 -46.72 -3.04
CA GLN A 191 88.18 -46.36 -1.62
C GLN A 191 87.69 -44.93 -1.38
N LEU A 192 88.07 -44.00 -2.26
CA LEU A 192 87.59 -42.62 -2.23
C LEU A 192 86.07 -42.54 -2.48
N LEU A 193 85.56 -43.26 -3.48
CA LEU A 193 84.12 -43.36 -3.75
C LEU A 193 83.35 -43.94 -2.56
N ARG A 194 83.83 -45.02 -1.92
CA ARG A 194 83.18 -45.59 -0.72
C ARG A 194 83.25 -44.69 0.52
N GLU A 195 84.21 -43.76 0.61
CA GLU A 195 84.18 -42.72 1.64
C GLU A 195 83.23 -41.57 1.27
N TYR A 196 83.18 -41.17 0.00
CA TYR A 196 82.28 -40.14 -0.51
C TYR A 196 80.81 -40.57 -0.37
N GLU A 197 80.45 -41.74 -0.90
CA GLU A 197 79.16 -42.42 -0.76
C GLU A 197 78.67 -42.41 0.69
N ARG A 198 79.51 -42.83 1.64
CA ARG A 198 79.15 -42.89 3.06
C ARG A 198 78.88 -41.53 3.69
N ARG A 199 79.61 -40.49 3.29
CA ARG A 199 79.36 -39.11 3.74
C ARG A 199 78.07 -38.59 3.13
N ARG A 200 77.89 -38.78 1.82
CA ARG A 200 76.72 -38.30 1.08
C ARG A 200 75.42 -38.97 1.51
N ILE A 201 75.42 -40.29 1.71
CA ILE A 201 74.28 -41.03 2.29
C ILE A 201 73.93 -40.52 3.70
N ALA A 202 74.91 -40.07 4.50
CA ALA A 202 74.63 -39.49 5.81
C ALA A 202 74.00 -38.08 5.70
N GLU A 203 74.45 -37.25 4.76
CA GLU A 203 73.87 -35.94 4.46
C GLU A 203 72.44 -36.06 3.91
N LEU A 204 72.21 -36.91 2.90
CA LEU A 204 70.90 -37.12 2.29
C LEU A 204 69.89 -37.71 3.29
N ARG A 205 70.33 -38.59 4.21
CA ARG A 205 69.47 -39.04 5.31
C ARG A 205 69.10 -37.92 6.28
N ALA A 206 70.04 -37.02 6.60
CA ALA A 206 69.72 -35.86 7.43
C ALA A 206 68.67 -34.96 6.76
N GLN A 207 68.80 -34.72 5.45
CA GLN A 207 67.82 -33.96 4.67
C GLN A 207 66.44 -34.61 4.64
N VAL A 208 66.35 -35.94 4.49
CA VAL A 208 65.06 -36.67 4.52
C VAL A 208 64.40 -36.59 5.90
N GLU A 209 65.14 -36.75 6.99
CA GLU A 209 64.56 -36.63 8.34
C GLU A 209 64.22 -35.16 8.71
N GLU A 210 64.96 -34.17 8.20
CA GLU A 210 64.63 -32.75 8.35
C GLU A 210 63.34 -32.40 7.58
N TYR A 211 63.22 -32.81 6.32
CA TYR A 211 62.02 -32.60 5.50
C TYR A 211 60.78 -33.31 6.08
N ARG A 212 60.93 -34.53 6.63
CA ARG A 212 59.87 -35.19 7.40
C ARG A 212 59.44 -34.35 8.62
N ALA A 213 60.39 -33.85 9.40
CA ALA A 213 60.12 -33.03 10.56
C ALA A 213 59.51 -31.65 10.21
N GLU A 214 59.71 -31.14 9.01
CA GLU A 214 59.00 -29.96 8.48
C GLU A 214 57.56 -30.32 8.06
N LEU A 215 57.36 -31.39 7.29
CA LEU A 215 56.02 -31.87 6.90
C LEU A 215 55.15 -32.23 8.12
N GLU A 216 55.72 -32.82 9.17
CA GLU A 216 55.01 -33.11 10.43
C GLU A 216 54.57 -31.83 11.16
N ARG A 217 55.32 -30.72 11.06
CA ARG A 217 54.91 -29.41 11.60
C ARG A 217 53.82 -28.78 10.75
N GLU A 218 53.99 -28.77 9.42
CA GLU A 218 52.99 -28.28 8.46
C GLU A 218 51.65 -29.02 8.64
N GLN A 219 51.70 -30.34 8.86
CA GLN A 219 50.55 -31.16 9.22
C GLN A 219 49.90 -30.71 10.54
N GLN A 220 50.69 -30.55 11.61
CA GLN A 220 50.17 -30.17 12.93
C GLN A 220 49.56 -28.78 12.94
N GLU A 221 50.13 -27.82 12.20
CA GLU A 221 49.61 -26.46 12.05
C GLU A 221 48.30 -26.46 11.25
N ARG A 222 48.22 -27.17 10.10
CA ARG A 222 46.96 -27.32 9.35
C ARG A 222 45.90 -28.05 10.16
N ALA A 223 46.23 -29.14 10.84
CA ALA A 223 45.28 -29.91 11.63
C ALA A 223 44.69 -29.07 12.79
N GLN A 224 45.48 -28.18 13.39
CA GLN A 224 44.98 -27.22 14.39
C GLN A 224 44.06 -26.16 13.75
N ALA A 225 44.44 -25.59 12.61
CA ALA A 225 43.60 -24.61 11.89
C ALA A 225 42.25 -25.21 11.47
N LEU A 226 42.25 -26.42 10.90
CA LEU A 226 41.05 -27.16 10.51
C LEU A 226 40.19 -27.53 11.72
N ALA A 227 40.78 -27.89 12.87
CA ALA A 227 40.04 -28.17 14.09
C ALA A 227 39.36 -26.93 14.71
N VAL A 228 39.95 -25.74 14.57
CA VAL A 228 39.30 -24.47 14.96
C VAL A 228 38.13 -24.18 14.02
N LEU A 229 38.32 -24.32 12.71
CA LEU A 229 37.26 -24.11 11.71
C LEU A 229 36.09 -25.12 11.87
N GLU A 230 36.39 -26.39 12.15
CA GLU A 230 35.41 -27.43 12.46
C GLU A 230 34.57 -27.06 13.70
N LEU A 231 35.19 -26.50 14.74
CA LEU A 231 34.50 -26.06 15.95
C LEU A 231 33.56 -24.86 15.70
N ASP A 232 34.00 -23.86 14.95
CA ASP A 232 33.20 -22.66 14.69
C ASP A 232 32.07 -22.90 13.68
N LEU A 233 32.29 -23.74 12.67
CA LEU A 233 31.20 -24.21 11.79
C LEU A 233 30.21 -25.11 12.54
N SER A 234 30.67 -25.96 13.47
CA SER A 234 29.78 -26.77 14.31
C SER A 234 28.88 -25.90 15.22
N ARG A 235 29.43 -24.82 15.79
CA ARG A 235 28.63 -23.80 16.51
C ARG A 235 27.61 -23.12 15.61
N SER A 236 28.05 -22.62 14.45
CA SER A 236 27.19 -21.96 13.46
C SER A 236 26.05 -22.87 12.98
N LEU A 237 26.32 -24.16 12.78
CA LEU A 237 25.31 -25.16 12.42
C LEU A 237 24.23 -25.32 13.50
N ASP A 238 24.63 -25.39 14.77
CA ASP A 238 23.70 -25.53 15.89
C ASP A 238 22.91 -24.23 16.16
N ASP A 239 23.50 -23.05 15.96
CA ASP A 239 22.80 -21.78 16.08
C ASP A 239 21.82 -21.55 14.91
N ALA A 240 22.20 -21.82 13.66
CA ALA A 240 21.28 -21.78 12.52
C ALA A 240 20.11 -22.77 12.68
N ARG A 241 20.36 -23.96 13.26
CA ARG A 241 19.30 -24.92 13.63
C ARG A 241 18.36 -24.36 14.69
N ARG A 242 18.87 -23.70 15.74
CA ARG A 242 18.08 -23.03 16.79
C ARG A 242 17.22 -21.92 16.20
N GLU A 243 17.79 -21.06 15.37
CA GLU A 243 17.07 -19.98 14.68
C GLU A 243 15.94 -20.52 13.81
N ARG A 244 16.19 -21.55 12.98
CA ARG A 244 15.15 -22.20 12.17
C ARG A 244 14.00 -22.74 13.04
N THR A 245 14.30 -23.34 14.19
CA THR A 245 13.25 -23.78 15.13
C THR A 245 12.50 -22.62 15.79
N ALA A 246 13.20 -21.54 16.14
CA ALA A 246 12.59 -20.34 16.71
C ALA A 246 11.64 -19.64 15.72
N ILE A 247 12.03 -19.51 14.45
CA ILE A 247 11.20 -18.97 13.36
C ILE A 247 9.91 -19.80 13.20
N ALA A 248 10.04 -21.14 13.21
CA ALA A 248 8.89 -22.04 13.10
C ALA A 248 7.93 -21.97 14.30
N GLU A 249 8.44 -21.81 15.53
CA GLU A 249 7.60 -21.60 16.72
C GLU A 249 6.96 -20.20 16.75
N GLU A 250 7.72 -19.15 16.43
CA GLU A 250 7.24 -17.77 16.41
C GLU A 250 6.11 -17.60 15.39
N SER A 251 6.26 -18.19 14.20
CA SER A 251 5.22 -18.16 13.17
C SER A 251 3.94 -18.86 13.61
N ARG A 252 4.02 -20.02 14.28
CA ARG A 252 2.84 -20.72 14.80
C ARG A 252 2.09 -19.89 15.82
N ARG A 253 2.82 -19.30 16.78
CA ARG A 253 2.22 -18.41 17.81
C ARG A 253 1.52 -17.21 17.15
N ARG A 254 2.16 -16.56 16.16
CA ARG A 254 1.52 -15.47 15.38
C ARG A 254 0.29 -15.93 14.61
N GLU A 255 0.28 -17.13 14.04
CA GLU A 255 -0.90 -17.68 13.35
C GLU A 255 -2.06 -17.93 14.33
N ASP A 256 -1.78 -18.57 15.47
CA ASP A 256 -2.77 -18.84 16.52
C ASP A 256 -3.33 -17.53 17.14
N ASP A 257 -2.48 -16.52 17.34
CA ASP A 257 -2.88 -15.19 17.81
C ASP A 257 -3.77 -14.46 16.78
N LEU A 258 -3.37 -14.42 15.51
CA LEU A 258 -4.17 -13.81 14.42
C LEU A 258 -5.52 -14.51 14.26
N ARG A 259 -5.54 -15.84 14.33
CA ARG A 259 -6.75 -16.65 14.29
C ARG A 259 -7.68 -16.35 15.46
N THR A 260 -7.13 -16.28 16.68
CA THR A 260 -7.90 -15.96 17.90
C THR A 260 -8.51 -14.56 17.81
N GLN A 261 -7.76 -13.57 17.29
CA GLN A 261 -8.25 -12.21 17.05
C GLN A 261 -9.36 -12.17 15.99
N TYR A 262 -9.24 -12.95 14.92
CA TYR A 262 -10.27 -13.06 13.89
C TYR A 262 -11.56 -13.72 14.41
N GLU A 263 -11.45 -14.83 15.14
CA GLU A 263 -12.60 -15.51 15.75
C GLU A 263 -13.32 -14.60 16.78
N ALA A 264 -12.56 -13.80 17.55
CA ALA A 264 -13.12 -12.78 18.45
C ALA A 264 -13.82 -11.62 17.71
N ARG A 265 -13.22 -11.10 16.62
CA ARG A 265 -13.83 -10.06 15.77
C ARG A 265 -15.12 -10.54 15.13
N LEU A 266 -15.16 -11.78 14.65
CA LEU A 266 -16.34 -12.39 14.05
C LEU A 266 -17.47 -12.56 15.09
N ALA A 267 -17.13 -12.99 16.31
CA ALA A 267 -18.07 -13.05 17.43
C ALA A 267 -18.65 -11.66 17.74
N GLN A 268 -17.80 -10.62 17.86
CA GLN A 268 -18.23 -9.25 18.10
C GLN A 268 -19.19 -8.73 17.01
N GLN A 269 -18.86 -8.94 15.73
CA GLN A 269 -19.72 -8.55 14.62
C GLN A 269 -21.07 -9.28 14.65
N SER A 270 -21.09 -10.59 14.94
CA SER A 270 -22.35 -11.34 15.05
C SER A 270 -23.24 -10.84 16.20
N ALA A 271 -22.64 -10.44 17.33
CA ALA A 271 -23.36 -9.84 18.44
C ALA A 271 -23.95 -8.48 18.07
N GLN A 272 -23.19 -7.60 17.40
CA GLN A 272 -23.67 -6.31 16.90
C GLN A 272 -24.83 -6.47 15.89
N VAL A 273 -24.75 -7.47 15.00
CA VAL A 273 -25.84 -7.77 14.04
C VAL A 273 -27.10 -8.26 14.77
N MET A 274 -26.98 -9.13 15.76
CA MET A 274 -28.13 -9.56 16.58
C MET A 274 -28.73 -8.41 17.39
N GLU A 275 -27.91 -7.52 17.94
CA GLU A 275 -28.39 -6.33 18.65
C GLU A 275 -29.14 -5.39 17.70
N ALA A 276 -28.57 -5.06 16.55
CA ALA A 276 -29.21 -4.22 15.54
C ALA A 276 -30.53 -4.83 15.02
N GLN A 277 -30.59 -6.15 14.83
CA GLN A 277 -31.84 -6.84 14.50
C GLN A 277 -32.89 -6.75 15.63
N THR A 278 -32.45 -6.85 16.89
CA THR A 278 -33.33 -6.72 18.07
C THR A 278 -33.87 -5.30 18.22
N GLN A 279 -33.03 -4.27 18.05
CA GLN A 279 -33.43 -2.86 18.02
C GLN A 279 -34.41 -2.58 16.87
N LEU A 280 -34.14 -3.12 15.67
CA LEU A 280 -35.03 -2.99 14.51
C LEU A 280 -36.38 -3.68 14.71
N ALA A 281 -36.42 -4.82 15.39
CA ALA A 281 -37.66 -5.49 15.77
C ALA A 281 -38.47 -4.63 16.77
N ALA A 282 -37.83 -4.11 17.82
CA ALA A 282 -38.48 -3.23 18.80
C ALA A 282 -39.07 -1.95 18.16
N LEU A 283 -38.36 -1.36 17.18
CA LEU A 283 -38.85 -0.19 16.43
C LEU A 283 -40.05 -0.51 15.52
N ARG A 284 -40.15 -1.74 14.98
CA ARG A 284 -41.34 -2.21 14.23
C ARG A 284 -42.52 -2.40 15.18
N ASP A 285 -42.31 -3.13 16.28
CA ASP A 285 -43.27 -3.33 17.36
C ASP A 285 -43.86 -2.02 17.88
N GLN A 286 -43.03 -0.98 18.04
CA GLN A 286 -43.49 0.35 18.43
C GLN A 286 -44.39 0.98 17.35
N ARG A 287 -43.98 0.97 16.09
CA ARG A 287 -44.75 1.58 14.99
C ARG A 287 -46.09 0.89 14.76
N ASP A 288 -46.16 -0.42 14.90
CA ASP A 288 -47.42 -1.17 14.75
C ASP A 288 -48.41 -0.82 15.89
N ARG A 289 -47.91 -0.61 17.12
CA ARG A 289 -48.72 -0.10 18.24
C ARG A 289 -49.19 1.34 17.99
N GLU A 290 -48.31 2.24 17.54
CA GLU A 290 -48.67 3.62 17.21
C GLU A 290 -49.73 3.68 16.08
N ALA A 291 -49.63 2.82 15.07
CA ALA A 291 -50.62 2.69 14.00
C ALA A 291 -51.98 2.16 14.53
N GLN A 292 -51.97 1.17 15.42
CA GLN A 292 -53.19 0.67 16.06
C GLN A 292 -53.89 1.76 16.87
N VAL A 293 -53.14 2.55 17.65
CA VAL A 293 -53.66 3.66 18.45
C VAL A 293 -54.21 4.79 17.57
N GLN A 294 -53.53 5.13 16.47
CA GLN A 294 -54.01 6.12 15.49
C GLN A 294 -55.36 5.69 14.86
N ASN A 295 -55.54 4.41 14.56
CA ASN A 295 -56.82 3.88 14.07
C ASN A 295 -57.92 3.96 15.14
N GLN A 296 -57.60 3.66 16.41
CA GLN A 296 -58.55 3.77 17.52
C GLN A 296 -58.97 5.23 17.79
N ILE A 297 -58.03 6.18 17.75
CA ILE A 297 -58.29 7.64 17.81
C ILE A 297 -59.30 8.05 16.73
N THR A 298 -59.07 7.64 15.48
CA THR A 298 -59.97 7.94 14.35
C THR A 298 -61.37 7.38 14.59
N GLY A 299 -61.47 6.12 15.02
CA GLY A 299 -62.73 5.46 15.36
C GLY A 299 -63.46 6.02 16.59
N PHE A 300 -62.81 6.82 17.45
CA PHE A 300 -63.53 7.62 18.47
C PHE A 300 -64.17 8.86 17.84
N TYR A 301 -63.44 9.64 17.03
CA TYR A 301 -63.98 10.82 16.36
C TYR A 301 -65.17 10.50 15.45
N GLU A 302 -65.13 9.40 14.72
CA GLU A 302 -66.25 8.95 13.88
C GLU A 302 -67.53 8.69 14.69
N ARG A 303 -67.41 8.00 15.84
CA ARG A 303 -68.54 7.74 16.74
C ARG A 303 -69.08 9.01 17.38
N ILE A 304 -68.22 9.93 17.81
CA ILE A 304 -68.64 11.23 18.36
C ILE A 304 -69.39 12.04 17.28
N ARG A 305 -68.86 12.08 16.05
CA ARG A 305 -69.50 12.75 14.92
C ARG A 305 -70.86 12.13 14.57
N ALA A 306 -70.99 10.80 14.61
CA ALA A 306 -72.23 10.10 14.34
C ALA A 306 -73.31 10.44 15.38
N ALA A 307 -73.01 10.34 16.67
CA ALA A 307 -73.95 10.68 17.74
C ALA A 307 -74.39 12.15 17.70
N ILE A 308 -73.46 13.08 17.44
CA ILE A 308 -73.79 14.51 17.24
C ILE A 308 -74.71 14.70 16.01
N ALA A 309 -74.49 13.97 14.92
CA ALA A 309 -75.33 14.05 13.71
C ALA A 309 -76.72 13.43 13.91
N ALA A 310 -76.86 12.42 14.77
CA ALA A 310 -78.14 11.84 15.17
C ALA A 310 -78.93 12.72 16.17
N GLY A 311 -78.26 13.68 16.83
CA GLY A 311 -78.83 14.47 17.93
C GLY A 311 -78.77 13.77 19.29
N GLU A 312 -78.00 12.68 19.40
CA GLU A 312 -77.83 11.86 20.60
C GLU A 312 -76.70 12.47 21.47
N TYR A 313 -76.94 13.68 21.99
CA TYR A 313 -75.91 14.47 22.67
C TYR A 313 -75.41 13.86 23.99
N THR A 314 -76.25 13.07 24.67
CA THR A 314 -75.86 12.23 25.82
C THR A 314 -74.78 11.22 25.46
N ASP A 315 -74.94 10.58 24.31
CA ASP A 315 -74.12 9.46 23.88
C ASP A 315 -72.83 9.96 23.25
N ALA A 316 -72.88 11.10 22.55
CA ALA A 316 -71.70 11.87 22.15
C ALA A 316 -70.80 12.21 23.37
N LEU A 317 -71.39 12.69 24.48
CA LEU A 317 -70.66 12.98 25.72
C LEU A 317 -70.07 11.71 26.34
N ALA A 318 -70.79 10.59 26.32
CA ALA A 318 -70.28 9.31 26.81
C ALA A 318 -69.08 8.81 25.99
N VAL A 319 -69.10 8.92 24.65
CA VAL A 319 -67.96 8.54 23.80
C VAL A 319 -66.77 9.50 23.99
N ILE A 320 -67.01 10.81 24.19
CA ILE A 320 -65.92 11.76 24.53
C ILE A 320 -65.25 11.37 25.86
N ALA A 321 -66.03 10.99 26.88
CA ALA A 321 -65.49 10.53 28.16
C ALA A 321 -64.66 9.24 28.02
N GLN A 322 -65.14 8.27 27.23
CA GLN A 322 -64.39 7.05 26.91
C GLN A 322 -63.07 7.35 26.18
N PHE A 323 -63.07 8.29 25.24
CA PHE A 323 -61.87 8.66 24.48
C PHE A 323 -60.83 9.36 25.36
N ARG A 324 -61.25 10.26 26.27
CA ARG A 324 -60.35 10.81 27.30
C ARG A 324 -59.73 9.71 28.16
N ALA A 325 -60.54 8.78 28.68
CA ALA A 325 -60.07 7.66 29.48
C ALA A 325 -59.11 6.72 28.71
N PHE A 326 -59.23 6.64 27.39
CA PHE A 326 -58.27 5.93 26.52
C PHE A 326 -56.93 6.66 26.38
N LEU A 327 -56.94 7.98 26.15
CA LEU A 327 -55.74 8.82 26.06
C LEU A 327 -54.96 8.95 27.40
N ASP A 328 -55.59 8.59 28.52
CA ASP A 328 -55.00 8.58 29.86
C ASP A 328 -54.49 7.20 30.30
N GLN A 329 -54.62 6.16 29.47
CA GLN A 329 -54.02 4.84 29.74
C GLN A 329 -52.50 4.93 29.63
N GLU A 330 -51.76 4.39 30.60
CA GLU A 330 -50.29 4.53 30.66
C GLU A 330 -49.58 3.89 29.45
N SER A 331 -50.10 2.77 28.93
CA SER A 331 -49.64 2.11 27.70
C SER A 331 -49.88 2.90 26.40
N ILE A 332 -50.74 3.91 26.45
CA ILE A 332 -51.08 4.80 25.33
C ILE A 332 -50.32 6.12 25.48
N ARG A 333 -50.37 6.71 26.68
CA ARG A 333 -49.65 7.93 27.09
C ARG A 333 -48.13 7.81 26.96
N SER A 334 -47.56 6.61 27.13
CA SER A 334 -46.12 6.38 26.98
C SER A 334 -45.62 6.37 25.52
N LEU A 335 -46.50 6.27 24.52
CA LEU A 335 -46.12 6.30 23.11
C LEU A 335 -45.73 7.73 22.67
N PRO A 336 -44.56 7.95 22.05
CA PRO A 336 -44.11 9.29 21.61
C PRO A 336 -45.11 10.03 20.72
N MET A 337 -45.73 9.33 19.77
CA MET A 337 -46.79 9.87 18.90
C MET A 337 -48.00 10.42 19.69
N VAL A 338 -48.36 9.78 20.81
CA VAL A 338 -49.45 10.25 21.67
C VAL A 338 -48.99 11.43 22.52
N GLN A 339 -47.77 11.41 23.07
CA GLN A 339 -47.23 12.51 23.86
C GLN A 339 -47.24 13.85 23.09
N GLN A 340 -46.88 13.82 21.80
CA GLN A 340 -46.88 14.99 20.94
C GLN A 340 -48.28 15.54 20.65
N ARG A 341 -49.31 14.68 20.55
CA ARG A 341 -50.67 15.09 20.14
C ARG A 341 -51.69 15.25 21.29
N ARG A 342 -51.47 14.61 22.45
CA ARG A 342 -52.46 14.50 23.54
C ARG A 342 -53.01 15.86 24.01
N SER A 343 -52.23 16.93 23.98
CA SER A 343 -52.71 18.30 24.27
C SER A 343 -53.80 18.76 23.29
N GLY A 344 -53.56 18.60 21.98
CA GLY A 344 -54.53 18.92 20.93
C GLY A 344 -55.77 18.03 20.96
N GLU A 345 -55.60 16.72 21.18
CA GLU A 345 -56.72 15.78 21.30
C GLU A 345 -57.64 16.14 22.48
N LEU A 346 -57.06 16.43 23.66
CA LEU A 346 -57.83 16.81 24.85
C LEU A 346 -58.58 18.15 24.67
N PHE A 347 -57.96 19.12 24.00
CA PHE A 347 -58.58 20.41 23.66
C PHE A 347 -59.74 20.25 22.66
N ALA A 348 -59.57 19.43 21.63
CA ALA A 348 -60.64 19.10 20.68
C ALA A 348 -61.82 18.42 21.39
N LEU A 349 -61.53 17.46 22.28
CA LEU A 349 -62.54 16.78 23.08
C LEU A 349 -63.26 17.71 24.06
N GLU A 350 -62.57 18.68 24.65
CA GLU A 350 -63.23 19.70 25.48
C GLU A 350 -64.14 20.62 24.67
N THR A 351 -63.68 21.05 23.49
CA THR A 351 -64.49 21.85 22.56
C THR A 351 -65.77 21.11 22.16
N LEU A 352 -65.68 19.80 21.89
CA LEU A 352 -66.83 18.95 21.58
C LEU A 352 -67.76 18.74 22.78
N SER A 353 -67.25 18.56 24.00
CA SER A 353 -68.07 18.49 25.21
C SER A 353 -68.88 19.77 25.44
N ARG A 354 -68.21 20.93 25.36
CA ARG A 354 -68.84 22.26 25.55
C ARG A 354 -69.96 22.54 24.53
N LEU A 355 -69.92 21.91 23.35
CA LEU A 355 -70.96 22.03 22.31
C LEU A 355 -72.16 21.09 22.52
N ALA A 356 -71.93 19.88 23.05
CA ALA A 356 -72.99 18.88 23.25
C ALA A 356 -73.77 19.09 24.56
N GLU A 357 -73.09 19.51 25.62
CA GLU A 357 -73.65 19.59 26.98
C GLU A 357 -74.89 20.51 27.12
N PRO A 358 -74.99 21.69 26.48
CA PRO A 358 -76.20 22.51 26.55
C PRO A 358 -77.43 21.80 25.96
N ARG A 359 -77.26 21.09 24.83
CA ARG A 359 -78.37 20.44 24.12
C ARG A 359 -78.88 19.20 24.85
N ALA A 360 -77.98 18.43 25.46
CA ALA A 360 -78.37 17.33 26.35
C ALA A 360 -79.22 17.81 27.55
N ARG A 361 -78.95 19.03 28.06
CA ARG A 361 -79.75 19.65 29.14
C ARG A 361 -81.10 20.17 28.63
N GLU A 362 -81.16 20.77 27.44
CA GLU A 362 -82.43 21.21 26.81
C GLU A 362 -83.37 20.03 26.55
N GLN A 363 -82.83 18.86 26.20
CA GLN A 363 -83.56 17.60 26.02
C GLN A 363 -84.15 17.01 27.33
N SER A 364 -83.88 17.63 28.48
CA SER A 364 -84.14 17.08 29.82
C SER A 364 -84.96 18.00 30.77
N ALA A 365 -85.50 19.12 30.30
CA ALA A 365 -86.10 20.16 31.16
C ALA A 365 -87.65 20.12 31.22
N ASP A 366 -88.20 20.10 32.44
CA ASP A 366 -89.64 19.97 32.73
C ASP A 366 -90.38 21.34 32.83
N THR A 367 -91.70 21.26 32.68
CA THR A 367 -92.73 22.30 32.56
C THR A 367 -92.75 23.41 33.62
N ALA A 368 -92.09 23.24 34.76
CA ALA A 368 -92.06 24.23 35.85
C ALA A 368 -91.39 25.56 35.46
N ASP A 369 -90.40 25.56 34.55
CA ASP A 369 -89.62 26.75 34.20
C ASP A 369 -90.40 27.79 33.36
N LEU A 370 -91.49 27.39 32.71
CA LEU A 370 -92.31 28.30 31.88
C LEU A 370 -92.96 29.44 32.69
N LEU A 371 -93.41 29.17 33.92
CA LEU A 371 -94.03 30.18 34.77
C LEU A 371 -93.01 31.20 35.29
N ALA A 372 -91.79 30.75 35.59
CA ALA A 372 -90.68 31.59 36.03
C ALA A 372 -90.06 32.45 34.91
N ARG A 373 -90.30 32.09 33.63
CA ARG A 373 -89.95 32.92 32.46
C ARG A 373 -90.94 34.07 32.24
N ALA A 374 -92.24 33.80 32.39
CA ALA A 374 -93.29 34.82 32.20
C ALA A 374 -93.14 36.03 33.15
N GLN A 375 -92.83 35.78 34.43
CA GLN A 375 -92.64 36.86 35.42
C GLN A 375 -91.39 37.72 35.15
N ARG A 376 -90.33 37.14 34.58
CA ARG A 376 -89.09 37.88 34.24
C ARG A 376 -89.29 38.83 33.05
N LEU A 377 -90.04 38.39 32.03
CA LEU A 377 -90.36 39.23 30.86
C LEU A 377 -91.07 40.53 31.27
N GLY A 378 -92.06 40.46 32.18
CA GLY A 378 -92.76 41.64 32.70
C GLY A 378 -91.92 42.60 33.56
N THR A 379 -90.68 42.25 33.91
CA THR A 379 -89.71 43.17 34.52
C THR A 379 -88.75 43.74 33.47
N ILE A 380 -88.29 42.90 32.53
CA ILE A 380 -87.43 43.31 31.41
C ILE A 380 -88.11 44.40 30.57
N THR A 381 -89.38 44.24 30.20
CA THR A 381 -90.11 45.25 29.39
C THR A 381 -90.11 46.63 30.05
N ARG A 382 -90.39 46.72 31.36
CA ARG A 382 -90.42 48.00 32.10
C ARG A 382 -89.05 48.65 32.30
N LEU A 383 -87.96 47.87 32.23
CA LEU A 383 -86.61 48.42 32.24
C LEU A 383 -86.22 48.94 30.85
N ILE A 384 -86.62 48.25 29.78
CA ILE A 384 -86.42 48.70 28.39
C ILE A 384 -87.21 49.99 28.11
N GLU A 385 -88.49 50.06 28.48
CA GLU A 385 -89.33 51.27 28.31
C GLU A 385 -88.67 52.51 28.94
N ARG A 386 -88.17 52.39 30.18
CA ARG A 386 -87.46 53.47 30.88
C ARG A 386 -86.09 53.80 30.28
N ALA A 387 -85.42 52.83 29.67
CA ALA A 387 -84.15 53.03 28.97
C ALA A 387 -84.35 53.73 27.60
N ASP A 388 -85.44 53.43 26.89
CA ASP A 388 -85.84 54.14 25.67
C ASP A 388 -86.24 55.59 25.98
N GLU A 389 -86.97 55.84 27.08
CA GLU A 389 -87.27 57.19 27.60
C GLU A 389 -85.99 57.97 27.94
N ALA A 390 -85.08 57.40 28.75
CA ALA A 390 -83.82 58.05 29.09
C ALA A 390 -82.95 58.36 27.86
N ARG A 391 -82.95 57.48 26.85
CA ARG A 391 -82.25 57.72 25.58
C ARG A 391 -82.90 58.84 24.76
N ALA A 392 -84.24 58.95 24.77
CA ALA A 392 -84.96 60.02 24.10
C ALA A 392 -84.70 61.40 24.73
N ASP A 393 -84.53 61.45 26.06
CA ASP A 393 -84.10 62.64 26.81
C ASP A 393 -82.61 63.02 26.58
N GLY A 394 -81.86 62.22 25.81
CA GLY A 394 -80.41 62.41 25.60
C GLY A 394 -79.53 61.99 26.78
N ARG A 395 -80.10 61.33 27.80
CA ARG A 395 -79.39 60.82 28.99
C ARG A 395 -78.82 59.43 28.70
N SER A 396 -77.82 59.38 27.83
CA SER A 396 -77.22 58.14 27.31
C SER A 396 -76.71 57.20 28.42
N ASP A 397 -76.07 57.75 29.45
CA ASP A 397 -75.46 56.95 30.53
C ASP A 397 -76.55 56.31 31.43
N ASP A 398 -77.62 57.05 31.74
CA ASP A 398 -78.81 56.53 32.44
C ASP A 398 -79.47 55.41 31.62
N ALA A 399 -79.58 55.61 30.29
CA ALA A 399 -80.17 54.64 29.38
C ALA A 399 -79.33 53.36 29.32
N GLU A 400 -78.00 53.47 29.20
CA GLU A 400 -77.10 52.31 29.18
C GLU A 400 -77.21 51.51 30.48
N ALA A 401 -77.21 52.18 31.64
CA ALA A 401 -77.38 51.51 32.93
C ALA A 401 -78.71 50.72 33.00
N LEU A 402 -79.82 51.31 32.54
CA LEU A 402 -81.13 50.65 32.50
C LEU A 402 -81.20 49.47 31.50
N TYR A 403 -80.54 49.58 30.33
CA TYR A 403 -80.38 48.45 29.41
C TYR A 403 -79.54 47.33 30.03
N GLN A 404 -78.42 47.65 30.69
CA GLN A 404 -77.59 46.65 31.37
C GLN A 404 -78.35 45.97 32.52
N GLU A 405 -79.18 46.69 33.26
CA GLU A 405 -80.07 46.14 34.30
C GLU A 405 -81.11 45.17 33.69
N ALA A 406 -81.77 45.56 32.59
CA ALA A 406 -82.69 44.70 31.84
C ALA A 406 -82.01 43.41 31.36
N LEU A 407 -80.78 43.54 30.84
CA LEU A 407 -79.96 42.47 30.30
C LEU A 407 -79.41 41.53 31.41
N SER A 408 -79.26 42.03 32.63
CA SER A 408 -78.95 41.23 33.83
C SER A 408 -80.13 40.39 34.32
N THR A 409 -81.36 40.85 34.07
CA THR A 409 -82.60 40.16 34.46
C THR A 409 -82.89 38.93 33.59
N LEU A 410 -82.33 38.89 32.38
CA LEU A 410 -82.30 37.70 31.53
C LEU A 410 -81.28 36.68 32.06
N PRO A 411 -81.68 35.43 32.39
CA PRO A 411 -80.71 34.40 32.75
C PRO A 411 -79.79 34.11 31.56
N GLY A 412 -78.51 34.43 31.72
CA GLY A 412 -77.52 34.37 30.65
C GLY A 412 -77.47 35.58 29.71
N GLY A 413 -78.27 36.64 29.92
CA GLY A 413 -78.27 37.84 29.06
C GLY A 413 -76.93 38.58 29.04
N LEU A 414 -76.41 38.95 30.22
CA LEU A 414 -75.06 39.51 30.35
C LEU A 414 -73.96 38.56 29.85
N ALA A 415 -74.14 37.25 30.02
CA ALA A 415 -73.17 36.26 29.51
C ALA A 415 -73.20 36.20 27.97
N GLY A 416 -74.38 36.25 27.36
CA GLY A 416 -74.57 36.29 25.91
C GLY A 416 -74.08 37.59 25.28
N HIS A 417 -74.27 38.74 25.94
CA HIS A 417 -73.75 40.01 25.44
C HIS A 417 -72.22 40.09 25.56
N ARG A 418 -71.64 39.66 26.69
CA ARG A 418 -70.19 39.50 26.81
C ARG A 418 -69.66 38.50 25.77
N PHE A 419 -70.32 37.37 25.59
CA PHE A 419 -69.98 36.41 24.54
C PHE A 419 -70.05 37.00 23.13
N LEU A 420 -71.02 37.87 22.82
CA LEU A 420 -71.08 38.54 21.51
C LEU A 420 -69.95 39.56 21.31
N LEU A 421 -69.66 40.38 22.33
CA LEU A 421 -68.53 41.33 22.31
C LEU A 421 -67.19 40.58 22.16
N THR A 422 -66.96 39.57 23.01
CA THR A 422 -65.76 38.73 22.95
C THR A 422 -65.69 37.93 21.65
N ARG A 423 -66.78 37.34 21.15
CA ARG A 423 -66.78 36.60 19.87
C ARG A 423 -66.41 37.49 18.69
N ASP A 424 -66.87 38.74 18.65
CA ASP A 424 -66.57 39.63 17.53
C ASP A 424 -65.17 40.29 17.68
N GLN A 425 -64.64 40.39 18.91
CA GLN A 425 -63.21 40.62 19.18
C GLN A 425 -62.35 39.41 18.74
N ASP A 426 -62.68 38.19 19.19
CA ASP A 426 -62.03 36.93 18.84
C ASP A 426 -62.01 36.70 17.33
N ARG A 427 -63.10 37.01 16.63
CA ARG A 427 -63.16 36.97 15.16
C ARG A 427 -62.20 37.97 14.52
N THR A 428 -62.10 39.19 15.08
CA THR A 428 -61.17 40.21 14.58
C THR A 428 -59.72 39.77 14.80
N ILE A 429 -59.42 39.17 15.97
CA ILE A 429 -58.11 38.59 16.29
C ILE A 429 -57.80 37.38 15.38
N ALA A 430 -58.76 36.48 15.16
CA ALA A 430 -58.60 35.26 14.34
C ALA A 430 -58.43 35.56 12.84
N VAL A 431 -59.15 36.55 12.30
CA VAL A 431 -58.94 37.02 10.92
C VAL A 431 -57.56 37.66 10.79
N ARG A 432 -57.12 38.43 11.79
CA ARG A 432 -55.81 39.09 11.80
C ARG A 432 -54.66 38.09 11.98
N SER A 433 -54.80 37.08 12.84
CA SER A 433 -53.80 36.03 13.02
C SER A 433 -53.71 35.09 11.82
N ALA A 434 -54.83 34.80 11.13
CA ALA A 434 -54.82 34.07 9.86
C ALA A 434 -54.09 34.85 8.75
N LEU A 435 -54.29 36.17 8.67
CA LEU A 435 -53.58 37.04 7.73
C LEU A 435 -52.07 37.10 8.01
N ILE A 436 -51.69 37.22 9.29
CA ILE A 436 -50.29 37.15 9.74
C ILE A 436 -49.67 35.80 9.37
N ALA A 437 -50.36 34.69 9.65
CA ALA A 437 -49.90 33.35 9.34
C ALA A 437 -49.70 33.13 7.83
N SER A 438 -50.60 33.65 6.97
CA SER A 438 -50.42 33.64 5.52
C SER A 438 -49.14 34.36 5.11
N ARG A 439 -48.93 35.60 5.57
CA ARG A 439 -47.72 36.37 5.22
C ARG A 439 -46.43 35.73 5.74
N VAL A 440 -46.44 35.11 6.92
CA VAL A 440 -45.30 34.35 7.43
C VAL A 440 -45.02 33.12 6.56
N GLN A 441 -46.04 32.35 6.18
CA GLN A 441 -45.88 31.20 5.30
C GLN A 441 -45.40 31.59 3.89
N GLU A 442 -45.90 32.72 3.36
CA GLU A 442 -45.44 33.29 2.08
C GLU A 442 -43.99 33.79 2.17
N ALA A 443 -43.58 34.35 3.31
CA ALA A 443 -42.19 34.77 3.57
C ALA A 443 -41.24 33.56 3.71
N ASP A 444 -41.63 32.55 4.50
CA ASP A 444 -40.90 31.27 4.63
C ASP A 444 -40.74 30.58 3.26
N THR A 445 -41.77 30.64 2.41
CA THR A 445 -41.71 30.13 1.03
C THR A 445 -40.77 30.96 0.16
N ALA A 446 -40.84 32.29 0.23
CA ALA A 446 -39.94 33.18 -0.51
C ALA A 446 -38.46 33.01 -0.08
N LEU A 447 -38.18 32.68 1.18
CA LEU A 447 -36.84 32.28 1.62
C LEU A 447 -36.38 30.97 1.00
N ALA A 448 -37.25 29.94 0.96
CA ALA A 448 -36.95 28.66 0.33
C ALA A 448 -36.70 28.81 -1.20
N GLU A 449 -37.39 29.76 -1.84
CA GLU A 449 -37.15 30.20 -3.22
C GLU A 449 -35.90 31.11 -3.39
N ARG A 450 -35.17 31.40 -2.30
CA ARG A 450 -34.03 32.35 -2.22
C ARG A 450 -34.37 33.79 -2.63
N ALA A 451 -35.64 34.16 -2.67
CA ALA A 451 -36.15 35.51 -2.94
C ALA A 451 -36.12 36.39 -1.66
N VAL A 452 -34.92 36.61 -1.10
CA VAL A 452 -34.72 37.23 0.22
C VAL A 452 -35.39 38.60 0.37
N GLU A 453 -35.30 39.47 -0.63
CA GLU A 453 -35.96 40.80 -0.61
C GLU A 453 -37.49 40.69 -0.46
N ARG A 454 -38.10 39.73 -1.18
CA ARG A 454 -39.55 39.46 -1.12
C ARG A 454 -39.95 38.92 0.25
N ALA A 455 -39.15 38.02 0.82
CA ALA A 455 -39.37 37.49 2.16
C ALA A 455 -39.30 38.59 3.24
N LEU A 456 -38.29 39.48 3.17
CA LEU A 456 -38.15 40.60 4.11
C LEU A 456 -39.37 41.53 4.09
N VAL A 457 -39.87 41.90 2.90
CA VAL A 457 -41.09 42.72 2.76
C VAL A 457 -42.33 42.01 3.33
N LEU A 458 -42.47 40.69 3.13
CA LEU A 458 -43.59 39.92 3.67
C LEU A 458 -43.52 39.78 5.20
N TYR A 459 -42.32 39.59 5.77
CA TYR A 459 -42.12 39.60 7.22
C TYR A 459 -42.35 40.98 7.83
N GLU A 460 -41.88 42.07 7.21
CA GLU A 460 -42.15 43.44 7.67
C GLU A 460 -43.66 43.71 7.71
N GLN A 461 -44.39 43.32 6.67
CA GLN A 461 -45.85 43.37 6.63
C GLN A 461 -46.51 42.47 7.68
N ALA A 462 -45.94 41.31 8.02
CA ALA A 462 -46.46 40.45 9.08
C ALA A 462 -46.24 41.08 10.47
N VAL A 463 -45.07 41.68 10.73
CA VAL A 463 -44.77 42.40 11.99
C VAL A 463 -45.64 43.64 12.14
N ALA A 464 -45.87 44.41 11.07
CA ALA A 464 -46.75 45.57 11.08
C ALA A 464 -48.20 45.20 11.42
N ASP A 465 -48.74 44.12 10.85
CA ASP A 465 -50.06 43.61 11.23
C ASP A 465 -50.04 43.04 12.67
N ALA A 466 -48.92 42.48 13.14
CA ALA A 466 -48.79 41.93 14.49
C ALA A 466 -48.65 42.96 15.64
N VAL A 467 -48.56 44.27 15.35
CA VAL A 467 -48.44 45.33 16.40
C VAL A 467 -49.56 45.28 17.45
N ALA A 468 -50.75 44.79 17.09
CA ALA A 468 -51.88 44.62 18.03
C ALA A 468 -51.91 43.27 18.76
N ILE A 469 -50.96 42.36 18.49
CA ILE A 469 -50.89 40.99 19.02
C ILE A 469 -49.43 40.70 19.41
N PRO A 470 -48.97 41.13 20.61
CA PRO A 470 -47.54 41.13 20.97
C PRO A 470 -46.86 39.75 20.90
N GLU A 471 -47.59 38.69 21.21
CA GLU A 471 -47.10 37.30 21.15
C GLU A 471 -46.73 36.91 19.71
N ALA A 472 -47.58 37.26 18.72
CA ALA A 472 -47.32 36.99 17.31
C ALA A 472 -46.09 37.76 16.81
N ALA A 473 -45.93 39.02 17.21
CA ALA A 473 -44.76 39.82 16.85
C ALA A 473 -43.45 39.18 17.39
N ALA A 474 -43.47 38.65 18.61
CA ALA A 474 -42.32 37.94 19.19
C ALA A 474 -41.99 36.64 18.43
N THR A 475 -43.01 35.85 18.04
CA THR A 475 -42.82 34.63 17.24
C THR A 475 -42.18 34.95 15.88
N ILE A 476 -42.68 35.96 15.16
CA ILE A 476 -42.15 36.35 13.84
C ILE A 476 -40.68 36.76 13.95
N VAL A 477 -40.31 37.55 14.97
CA VAL A 477 -38.91 37.96 15.19
C VAL A 477 -37.99 36.77 15.49
N GLN A 478 -38.48 35.72 16.18
CA GLN A 478 -37.72 34.48 16.36
C GLN A 478 -37.57 33.69 15.04
N GLN A 479 -38.62 33.61 14.22
CA GLN A 479 -38.58 32.94 12.92
C GLN A 479 -37.59 33.61 11.95
N ILE A 480 -37.59 34.95 11.88
CA ILE A 480 -36.62 35.74 11.09
C ILE A 480 -35.19 35.42 11.53
N ARG A 481 -34.91 35.39 12.84
CA ARG A 481 -33.57 35.05 13.36
C ARG A 481 -33.16 33.61 13.01
N ALA A 482 -34.08 32.65 13.16
CA ALA A 482 -33.84 31.26 12.80
C ALA A 482 -33.68 31.05 11.29
N ALA A 483 -34.23 31.93 10.45
CA ALA A 483 -33.97 31.98 9.02
C ALA A 483 -32.58 32.55 8.70
N SER A 484 -32.21 33.71 9.28
CA SER A 484 -30.93 34.35 9.00
C SER A 484 -29.72 33.49 9.41
N VAL A 485 -29.83 32.71 10.49
CA VAL A 485 -28.78 31.76 10.90
C VAL A 485 -28.61 30.65 9.86
N ARG A 486 -29.70 30.03 9.40
CA ARG A 486 -29.65 28.95 8.40
C ARG A 486 -29.06 29.40 7.06
N ILE A 487 -29.36 30.64 6.62
CA ILE A 487 -28.76 31.20 5.40
C ILE A 487 -27.25 31.37 5.57
N ALA A 488 -26.79 31.92 6.70
CA ALA A 488 -25.37 32.05 6.99
C ALA A 488 -24.66 30.68 7.10
N GLU A 489 -25.29 29.67 7.69
CA GLU A 489 -24.78 28.29 7.75
C GLU A 489 -24.68 27.65 6.35
N GLU A 490 -25.67 27.86 5.47
CA GLU A 490 -25.63 27.40 4.07
C GLU A 490 -24.51 28.09 3.27
N GLU A 491 -24.38 29.41 3.37
CA GLU A 491 -23.36 30.17 2.64
C GLU A 491 -21.94 29.81 3.11
N LEU A 492 -21.71 29.69 4.42
CA LEU A 492 -20.42 29.28 4.97
C LEU A 492 -20.06 27.84 4.56
N SER A 493 -21.05 26.92 4.56
CA SER A 493 -20.86 25.54 4.11
C SER A 493 -20.53 25.45 2.62
N GLU A 494 -21.19 26.27 1.80
CA GLU A 494 -20.93 26.36 0.36
C GLU A 494 -19.58 27.00 0.04
N GLN A 495 -19.14 27.98 0.81
CA GLN A 495 -17.79 28.53 0.71
C GLN A 495 -16.75 27.46 1.08
N PHE A 496 -16.89 26.81 2.24
CA PHE A 496 -15.96 25.76 2.70
C PHE A 496 -15.82 24.61 1.69
N ARG A 497 -16.91 24.19 1.03
CA ARG A 497 -16.87 23.20 -0.06
C ARG A 497 -16.04 23.65 -1.26
N ARG A 498 -16.11 24.93 -1.64
CA ARG A 498 -15.33 25.48 -2.76
C ARG A 498 -13.86 25.60 -2.41
N ASP A 499 -13.57 26.07 -1.21
CA ASP A 499 -12.20 26.23 -0.72
C ASP A 499 -11.51 24.86 -0.56
N LEU A 500 -12.23 23.84 -0.06
CA LEU A 500 -11.78 22.45 -0.03
C LEU A 500 -11.53 21.87 -1.44
N ALA A 501 -12.49 22.03 -2.37
CA ALA A 501 -12.33 21.53 -3.75
C ALA A 501 -11.20 22.25 -4.51
N ALA A 502 -10.97 23.54 -4.22
CA ALA A 502 -9.84 24.30 -4.73
C ALA A 502 -8.51 23.74 -4.19
N ALA A 503 -8.42 23.50 -2.87
CA ALA A 503 -7.26 22.89 -2.25
C ALA A 503 -6.96 21.49 -2.82
N GLU A 504 -7.95 20.59 -2.89
CA GLU A 504 -7.81 19.26 -3.51
C GLU A 504 -7.30 19.35 -4.95
N SER A 505 -7.79 20.31 -5.75
CA SER A 505 -7.34 20.51 -7.12
C SER A 505 -5.89 21.00 -7.21
N ALA A 506 -5.47 21.87 -6.28
CA ALA A 506 -4.09 22.37 -6.19
C ALA A 506 -3.13 21.24 -5.81
N THR A 507 -3.38 20.54 -4.69
CA THR A 507 -2.52 19.44 -4.23
C THR A 507 -2.42 18.32 -5.27
N ARG A 508 -3.50 18.03 -5.99
CA ARG A 508 -3.49 17.09 -7.11
C ARG A 508 -2.59 17.56 -8.25
N SER A 509 -2.67 18.84 -8.64
CA SER A 509 -1.84 19.39 -9.71
C SER A 509 -0.35 19.41 -9.36
N GLU A 510 0.00 19.65 -8.09
CA GLU A 510 1.37 19.57 -7.58
C GLU A 510 1.88 18.11 -7.58
N MET A 511 1.05 17.18 -7.11
CA MET A 511 1.37 15.75 -7.10
C MET A 511 1.58 15.19 -8.53
N GLU A 512 0.76 15.62 -9.49
CA GLU A 512 0.92 15.26 -10.91
C GLU A 512 2.20 15.88 -11.52
N GLN A 513 2.59 17.11 -11.14
CA GLN A 513 3.87 17.72 -11.55
C GLN A 513 5.08 17.00 -10.94
N ILE A 514 5.06 16.70 -9.64
CA ILE A 514 6.13 15.96 -8.94
C ILE A 514 6.30 14.56 -9.57
N MET A 515 5.20 13.89 -9.89
CA MET A 515 5.23 12.58 -10.55
C MET A 515 5.83 12.67 -11.96
N GLN A 516 5.47 13.68 -12.75
CA GLN A 516 6.06 13.89 -14.08
C GLN A 516 7.57 14.21 -14.01
N ALA A 517 7.99 15.05 -13.07
CA ALA A 517 9.41 15.35 -12.85
C ALA A 517 10.20 14.09 -12.48
N ARG A 518 9.67 13.26 -11.57
CA ARG A 518 10.30 11.97 -11.17
C ARG A 518 10.34 10.96 -12.31
N ILE A 519 9.32 10.92 -13.18
CA ILE A 519 9.33 10.07 -14.39
C ILE A 519 10.43 10.52 -15.36
N ALA A 520 10.60 11.83 -15.58
CA ALA A 520 11.66 12.37 -16.43
C ALA A 520 13.06 12.07 -15.86
N GLU A 521 13.25 12.22 -14.55
CA GLU A 521 14.50 11.86 -13.85
C GLU A 521 14.83 10.37 -14.03
N LEU A 522 13.85 9.47 -13.83
CA LEU A 522 14.03 8.03 -14.01
C LEU A 522 14.34 7.65 -15.47
N GLN A 523 13.76 8.34 -16.46
CA GLN A 523 14.10 8.16 -17.87
C GLN A 523 15.54 8.62 -18.18
N GLN A 524 15.99 9.72 -17.56
CA GLN A 524 17.37 10.20 -17.69
C GLN A 524 18.37 9.22 -17.04
N GLN A 525 18.07 8.69 -15.85
CA GLN A 525 18.89 7.67 -15.20
C GLN A 525 18.94 6.37 -16.01
N ALA A 526 17.80 5.93 -16.58
CA ALA A 526 17.74 4.74 -17.42
C ALA A 526 18.58 4.87 -18.71
N THR A 527 18.53 6.03 -19.37
CA THR A 527 19.33 6.31 -20.59
C THR A 527 20.83 6.45 -20.27
N GLN A 528 21.20 7.09 -19.16
CA GLN A 528 22.58 7.12 -18.68
C GLN A 528 23.11 5.70 -18.39
N ARG A 529 22.32 4.87 -17.69
CA ARG A 529 22.70 3.49 -17.36
C ARG A 529 22.81 2.60 -18.61
N ALA A 530 21.95 2.78 -19.60
CA ALA A 530 22.06 2.11 -20.89
C ALA A 530 23.36 2.49 -21.62
N ALA A 531 23.72 3.78 -21.65
CA ALA A 531 24.98 4.24 -22.24
C ALA A 531 26.22 3.68 -21.52
N GLN A 532 26.18 3.62 -20.17
CA GLN A 532 27.26 3.00 -19.37
C GLN A 532 27.41 1.50 -19.67
N LEU A 533 26.31 0.74 -19.74
CA LEU A 533 26.33 -0.67 -20.10
C LEU A 533 26.86 -0.89 -21.53
N GLN A 534 26.46 -0.05 -22.49
CA GLN A 534 26.96 -0.12 -23.86
C GLN A 534 28.48 0.12 -23.93
N ALA A 535 29.01 1.06 -23.14
CA ALA A 535 30.44 1.31 -23.03
C ALA A 535 31.18 0.13 -22.38
N GLN A 536 30.62 -0.49 -21.34
CA GLN A 536 31.18 -1.69 -20.70
C GLN A 536 31.22 -2.89 -21.66
N ILE A 537 30.15 -3.14 -22.42
CA ILE A 537 30.11 -4.18 -23.46
C ILE A 537 31.20 -3.93 -24.50
N THR A 538 31.34 -2.69 -24.99
CA THR A 538 32.37 -2.32 -25.98
C THR A 538 33.79 -2.54 -25.44
N ALA A 539 34.03 -2.27 -24.15
CA ALA A 539 35.32 -2.53 -23.50
C ALA A 539 35.60 -4.03 -23.32
N LEU A 540 34.60 -4.83 -22.97
CA LEU A 540 34.71 -6.29 -22.86
C LEU A 540 34.96 -6.96 -24.22
N GLU A 541 34.31 -6.49 -25.29
CA GLU A 541 34.61 -6.94 -26.66
C GLU A 541 36.05 -6.66 -27.07
N ALA A 542 36.61 -5.51 -26.68
CA ALA A 542 38.01 -5.18 -26.96
C ALA A 542 38.97 -6.11 -26.20
N GLN A 543 38.71 -6.36 -24.91
CA GLN A 543 39.48 -7.31 -24.09
C GLN A 543 39.39 -8.75 -24.60
N LEU A 544 38.22 -9.17 -25.13
CA LEU A 544 38.04 -10.47 -25.77
C LEU A 544 38.92 -10.60 -27.01
N ARG A 545 38.92 -9.62 -27.91
CA ARG A 545 39.77 -9.62 -29.11
C ARG A 545 41.27 -9.61 -28.76
N GLU A 546 41.66 -8.89 -27.71
CA GLU A 546 43.04 -8.92 -27.21
C GLU A 546 43.42 -10.32 -26.68
N ARG A 547 42.53 -10.96 -25.91
CA ARG A 547 42.71 -12.34 -25.42
C ARG A 547 42.76 -13.37 -26.55
N GLU A 548 41.95 -13.21 -27.58
CA GLU A 548 41.98 -14.07 -28.78
C GLU A 548 43.32 -13.95 -29.52
N GLN A 549 43.86 -12.73 -29.65
CA GLN A 549 45.18 -12.49 -30.25
C GLN A 549 46.32 -13.08 -29.39
N GLN A 550 46.26 -12.91 -28.07
CA GLN A 550 47.21 -13.52 -27.13
C GLN A 550 47.17 -15.06 -27.21
N LEU A 551 45.98 -15.66 -27.31
CA LEU A 551 45.80 -17.11 -27.44
C LEU A 551 46.36 -17.62 -28.78
N ALA A 552 46.12 -16.90 -29.88
CA ALA A 552 46.65 -17.25 -31.21
C ALA A 552 48.18 -17.16 -31.27
N ALA A 553 48.79 -16.16 -30.62
CA ALA A 553 50.23 -16.06 -30.46
C ALA A 553 50.79 -17.25 -29.67
N ALA A 554 50.25 -17.53 -28.48
CA ALA A 554 50.68 -18.66 -27.65
C ALA A 554 50.52 -20.04 -28.35
N GLN A 555 49.52 -20.19 -29.23
CA GLN A 555 49.38 -21.39 -30.08
C GLN A 555 50.46 -21.48 -31.17
N SER A 556 50.84 -20.35 -31.79
CA SER A 556 51.97 -20.28 -32.72
C SER A 556 53.29 -20.63 -32.03
N ASP A 557 53.56 -20.02 -30.87
CA ASP A 557 54.80 -20.23 -30.12
C ASP A 557 54.92 -21.70 -29.65
N ARG A 558 53.81 -22.28 -29.16
CA ARG A 558 53.74 -23.71 -28.83
C ARG A 558 54.01 -24.59 -30.06
N ALA A 559 53.49 -24.24 -31.23
CA ALA A 559 53.74 -25.00 -32.45
C ALA A 559 55.21 -24.94 -32.90
N GLN A 560 55.88 -23.80 -32.70
CA GLN A 560 57.32 -23.66 -32.96
C GLN A 560 58.14 -24.53 -31.99
N VAL A 561 57.93 -24.39 -30.68
CA VAL A 561 58.62 -25.21 -29.66
C VAL A 561 58.38 -26.71 -29.89
N GLN A 562 57.17 -27.11 -30.27
CA GLN A 562 56.84 -28.52 -30.50
C GLN A 562 57.45 -29.07 -31.81
N ALA A 563 57.71 -28.23 -32.81
CA ALA A 563 58.52 -28.58 -33.98
C ALA A 563 60.01 -28.68 -33.62
N GLU A 564 60.54 -27.75 -32.82
CA GLU A 564 61.92 -27.74 -32.34
C GLU A 564 62.25 -28.97 -31.48
N VAL A 565 61.37 -29.35 -30.54
CA VAL A 565 61.46 -30.61 -29.79
C VAL A 565 61.43 -31.84 -30.70
N THR A 566 60.66 -31.79 -31.79
CA THR A 566 60.61 -32.90 -32.76
C THR A 566 61.92 -33.00 -33.55
N GLN A 567 62.52 -31.86 -33.90
CA GLN A 567 63.81 -31.80 -34.59
C GLN A 567 64.96 -32.27 -33.68
N LEU A 568 64.99 -31.81 -32.42
CA LEU A 568 65.98 -32.24 -31.41
C LEU A 568 65.87 -33.74 -31.12
N ARG A 569 64.66 -34.31 -31.08
CA ARG A 569 64.48 -35.78 -30.94
C ARG A 569 65.06 -36.55 -32.13
N ALA A 570 64.84 -36.09 -33.35
CA ALA A 570 65.43 -36.71 -34.54
C ALA A 570 66.98 -36.57 -34.58
N GLU A 571 67.51 -35.47 -34.05
CA GLU A 571 68.96 -35.26 -33.90
C GLU A 571 69.56 -36.17 -32.82
N ILE A 572 68.87 -36.38 -31.70
CA ILE A 572 69.24 -37.36 -30.66
C ILE A 572 69.19 -38.79 -31.21
N GLU A 573 68.13 -39.19 -31.92
CA GLU A 573 68.06 -40.52 -32.58
C GLU A 573 69.21 -40.71 -33.58
N ALA A 574 69.56 -39.69 -34.37
CA ALA A 574 70.68 -39.74 -35.31
C ALA A 574 72.04 -39.86 -34.60
N LEU A 575 72.23 -39.15 -33.48
CA LEU A 575 73.44 -39.24 -32.66
C LEU A 575 73.55 -40.59 -31.94
N GLN A 576 72.44 -41.18 -31.48
CA GLN A 576 72.41 -42.53 -30.93
C GLN A 576 72.71 -43.60 -32.00
N LEU A 577 72.22 -43.42 -33.23
CA LEU A 577 72.58 -44.27 -34.38
C LEU A 577 74.06 -44.13 -34.79
N ALA A 578 74.65 -42.95 -34.65
CA ALA A 578 76.08 -42.75 -34.85
C ALA A 578 76.90 -43.43 -33.73
N ALA A 579 76.54 -43.21 -32.47
CA ALA A 579 77.23 -43.79 -31.31
C ALA A 579 77.17 -45.33 -31.26
N THR A 580 76.05 -45.92 -31.72
CA THR A 580 75.97 -47.39 -31.86
C THR A 580 76.83 -47.91 -33.01
N GLN A 581 76.89 -47.23 -34.15
CA GLN A 581 77.81 -47.58 -35.25
C GLN A 581 79.28 -47.37 -34.88
N GLU A 582 79.59 -46.43 -33.98
CA GLU A 582 80.94 -46.21 -33.46
C GLU A 582 81.32 -47.32 -32.46
N ASN A 583 80.41 -47.72 -31.56
CA ASN A 583 80.59 -48.89 -30.68
C ASN A 583 80.75 -50.22 -31.44
N ASP A 584 80.03 -50.42 -32.55
CA ASP A 584 80.19 -51.57 -33.46
C ASP A 584 81.61 -51.63 -34.10
N THR A 585 82.42 -50.56 -33.99
CA THR A 585 83.83 -50.55 -34.44
C THR A 585 84.86 -50.65 -33.30
N VAL A 586 84.42 -50.68 -32.05
CA VAL A 586 85.29 -50.68 -30.85
C VAL A 586 85.14 -51.95 -30.00
N THR A 587 84.09 -52.75 -30.20
CA THR A 587 83.79 -53.95 -29.40
C THR A 587 84.18 -55.29 -30.05
N ASP A 588 85.46 -55.42 -30.42
CA ASP A 588 86.11 -56.73 -30.74
C ASP A 588 87.03 -57.20 -29.59
N GLU A 589 86.67 -56.89 -28.34
CA GLU A 589 87.16 -57.50 -27.09
C GLU A 589 86.13 -57.24 -25.94
N ASP A 590 85.97 -58.23 -25.04
CA ASP A 590 85.05 -58.43 -23.88
C ASP A 590 84.37 -57.22 -23.15
N SER A 591 83.21 -57.34 -22.44
CA SER A 591 82.13 -58.38 -22.39
C SER A 591 80.94 -58.00 -21.45
N VAL A 592 79.68 -58.27 -21.88
CA VAL A 592 78.49 -58.67 -21.06
C VAL A 592 77.78 -57.63 -20.11
N VAL A 593 76.48 -57.87 -19.81
CA VAL A 593 75.54 -57.24 -18.82
C VAL A 593 74.54 -56.13 -19.28
N THR A 594 73.45 -56.59 -19.92
CA THR A 594 71.99 -56.31 -19.65
C THR A 594 71.41 -54.98 -19.11
N ASP A 595 70.32 -54.56 -19.79
CA ASP A 595 69.01 -54.04 -19.29
C ASP A 595 68.78 -52.56 -18.90
N ALA A 596 67.48 -52.20 -18.85
CA ALA A 596 66.86 -50.95 -18.37
C ALA A 596 67.12 -49.64 -19.16
N ALA A 597 66.21 -48.66 -19.20
CA ALA A 597 64.75 -48.67 -19.02
C ALA A 597 64.14 -47.43 -19.71
N ALA A 598 62.86 -47.49 -20.10
CA ALA A 598 62.13 -46.32 -20.57
C ALA A 598 61.45 -45.58 -19.40
N THR A 599 61.78 -44.30 -19.22
CA THR A 599 61.14 -43.40 -18.24
C THR A 599 59.94 -42.69 -18.86
N ASP A 600 58.73 -43.24 -18.63
CA ASP A 600 57.50 -42.46 -18.75
C ASP A 600 57.46 -41.44 -17.59
N GLU A 601 57.67 -40.15 -17.90
CA GLU A 601 57.40 -39.08 -16.92
C GLU A 601 55.88 -38.96 -16.69
N PRO A 602 55.38 -39.12 -15.45
CA PRO A 602 53.98 -38.91 -15.15
C PRO A 602 53.66 -37.41 -15.19
N THR A 603 53.25 -36.90 -16.36
CA THR A 603 52.86 -35.50 -16.51
C THR A 603 51.66 -35.21 -15.61
N ILE A 604 51.88 -34.49 -14.50
CA ILE A 604 50.82 -34.18 -13.52
C ILE A 604 49.77 -33.29 -14.18
N ALA A 605 48.68 -33.91 -14.63
CA ALA A 605 47.54 -33.23 -15.19
C ALA A 605 46.76 -32.54 -14.06
N ILE A 606 47.20 -31.33 -13.69
CA ILE A 606 46.49 -30.47 -12.75
C ILE A 606 45.06 -30.27 -13.28
N ASP A 607 44.05 -30.67 -12.51
CA ASP A 607 42.66 -30.60 -12.94
C ASP A 607 42.27 -29.14 -13.23
N PRO A 608 41.85 -28.79 -14.46
CA PRO A 608 41.45 -27.43 -14.80
C PRO A 608 40.23 -26.95 -13.98
N GLN A 609 39.43 -27.85 -13.40
CA GLN A 609 38.34 -27.48 -12.48
C GLN A 609 38.88 -26.98 -11.14
N LEU A 610 39.90 -27.65 -10.57
CA LEU A 610 40.56 -27.20 -9.34
C LEU A 610 41.25 -25.84 -9.52
N LEU A 611 41.92 -25.63 -10.66
CA LEU A 611 42.47 -24.32 -11.01
C LEU A 611 41.39 -23.24 -11.13
N ALA A 612 40.27 -23.53 -11.81
CA ALA A 612 39.17 -22.60 -11.97
C ALA A 612 38.49 -22.22 -10.64
N GLU A 613 38.30 -23.20 -9.75
CA GLU A 613 37.69 -22.97 -8.43
C GLU A 613 38.64 -22.23 -7.48
N LEU A 614 39.95 -22.51 -7.54
CA LEU A 614 40.96 -21.79 -6.76
C LEU A 614 41.11 -20.33 -7.22
N ASP A 615 41.01 -20.07 -8.54
CA ASP A 615 40.93 -18.71 -9.08
C ASP A 615 39.58 -18.03 -8.82
N ARG A 616 38.50 -18.77 -8.54
CA ARG A 616 37.20 -18.24 -8.08
C ARG A 616 37.29 -17.82 -6.61
N LEU A 617 37.87 -18.65 -5.75
CA LEU A 617 38.11 -18.35 -4.34
C LEU A 617 39.05 -17.13 -4.18
N ARG A 618 40.15 -17.07 -4.94
CA ARG A 618 41.05 -15.89 -5.02
C ARG A 618 40.40 -14.63 -5.60
N ARG A 619 39.20 -14.70 -6.18
CA ARG A 619 38.39 -13.52 -6.52
C ARG A 619 37.50 -13.15 -5.35
N LEU A 620 36.73 -14.10 -4.83
CA LEU A 620 35.86 -13.92 -3.66
C LEU A 620 36.61 -13.32 -2.46
N GLU A 621 37.82 -13.81 -2.16
CA GLU A 621 38.67 -13.29 -1.09
C GLU A 621 39.01 -11.81 -1.27
N ARG A 622 39.40 -11.39 -2.48
CA ARG A 622 39.71 -9.99 -2.79
C ARG A 622 38.47 -9.11 -2.73
N ASP A 623 37.36 -9.58 -3.29
CA ASP A 623 36.08 -8.88 -3.26
C ASP A 623 35.61 -8.65 -1.80
N ILE A 624 35.76 -9.65 -0.92
CA ILE A 624 35.44 -9.56 0.52
C ILE A 624 36.39 -8.58 1.25
N VAL A 625 37.69 -8.61 0.95
CA VAL A 625 38.68 -7.68 1.53
C VAL A 625 38.39 -6.23 1.09
N GLN A 626 38.03 -6.02 -0.18
CA GLN A 626 37.62 -4.71 -0.71
C GLN A 626 36.33 -4.21 -0.07
N LEU A 627 35.29 -5.06 0.01
CA LEU A 627 34.04 -4.75 0.71
C LEU A 627 34.28 -4.36 2.18
N ARG A 628 35.16 -5.09 2.89
CA ARG A 628 35.49 -4.77 4.28
C ARG A 628 36.19 -3.41 4.41
N ALA A 629 37.12 -3.09 3.52
CA ALA A 629 37.77 -1.78 3.49
C ALA A 629 36.77 -0.65 3.20
N ALA A 630 35.87 -0.85 2.24
CA ALA A 630 34.80 0.10 1.92
C ALA A 630 33.81 0.29 3.09
N TYR A 631 33.50 -0.76 3.85
CA TYR A 631 32.64 -0.70 5.02
C TYR A 631 33.28 0.07 6.19
N GLU A 632 34.55 -0.20 6.54
CA GLU A 632 35.23 0.55 7.60
C GLU A 632 35.40 2.03 7.20
N GLN A 633 35.67 2.33 5.91
CA GLN A 633 35.72 3.70 5.41
C GLN A 633 34.35 4.40 5.48
N PHE A 634 33.26 3.72 5.13
CA PHE A 634 31.90 4.24 5.30
C PHE A 634 31.61 4.54 6.78
N LYS A 635 31.91 3.58 7.67
CA LYS A 635 31.69 3.71 9.12
C LYS A 635 32.48 4.88 9.72
N ASP A 636 33.76 5.01 9.39
CA ASP A 636 34.61 6.09 9.91
C ASP A 636 34.20 7.49 9.39
N GLU A 637 33.38 7.56 8.34
CA GLU A 637 32.75 8.79 7.83
C GLU A 637 31.37 9.02 8.48
N GLU A 638 30.54 7.98 8.64
CA GLU A 638 29.26 8.03 9.35
C GLU A 638 29.43 8.39 10.83
N ASP A 639 30.33 7.71 11.56
CA ASP A 639 30.67 8.01 12.97
C ASP A 639 31.16 9.46 13.15
N ARG A 640 31.76 10.06 12.11
CA ARG A 640 32.25 11.44 12.13
C ARG A 640 31.16 12.47 11.92
N VAL A 641 30.17 12.17 11.09
CA VAL A 641 29.00 13.01 10.83
C VAL A 641 27.98 12.88 11.96
N VAL A 642 27.53 11.66 12.26
CA VAL A 642 26.48 11.37 13.24
C VAL A 642 26.98 11.52 14.68
N GLY A 643 28.25 11.19 14.95
CA GLY A 643 28.86 11.36 16.27
C GLY A 643 29.11 12.82 16.68
N ALA A 644 28.94 13.79 15.77
CA ALA A 644 29.13 15.22 16.06
C ALA A 644 28.00 15.84 16.89
N GLY A 645 26.80 15.25 16.91
CA GLY A 645 25.69 15.68 17.75
C GLY A 645 24.31 15.28 17.24
N THR A 646 23.27 15.51 18.04
CA THR A 646 21.86 15.27 17.70
C THR A 646 21.29 16.37 16.77
N ASP A 647 21.97 16.62 15.65
CA ASP A 647 21.48 17.48 14.57
C ASP A 647 20.65 16.64 13.58
N PRO A 648 19.38 16.97 13.29
CA PRO A 648 18.60 16.29 12.26
C PRO A 648 19.29 16.24 10.88
N PHE A 649 20.12 17.23 10.53
CA PHE A 649 20.86 17.24 9.27
C PHE A 649 21.99 16.19 9.25
N ALA A 650 22.62 15.88 10.39
CA ALA A 650 23.65 14.85 10.47
C ALA A 650 23.08 13.44 10.19
N LEU A 651 21.82 13.17 10.59
CA LEU A 651 21.13 11.92 10.24
C LEU A 651 20.78 11.83 8.74
N ILE A 652 20.49 12.96 8.09
CA ILE A 652 20.26 13.01 6.64
C ILE A 652 21.57 12.77 5.87
N GLU A 653 22.67 13.36 6.33
CA GLU A 653 24.00 13.19 5.73
C GLU A 653 24.57 11.78 5.96
N GLY A 654 24.44 11.22 7.17
CA GLY A 654 24.75 9.81 7.46
C GLY A 654 23.96 8.83 6.60
N LYS A 655 22.64 9.05 6.44
CA LYS A 655 21.82 8.29 5.48
C LYS A 655 22.34 8.42 4.05
N LEU A 656 22.81 9.59 3.63
CA LEU A 656 23.33 9.81 2.27
C LEU A 656 24.68 9.10 2.06
N LEU A 657 25.52 9.00 3.10
CA LEU A 657 26.72 8.14 3.11
C LEU A 657 26.36 6.66 3.01
N LEU A 658 25.35 6.18 3.76
CA LEU A 658 24.87 4.79 3.70
C LEU A 658 24.31 4.45 2.30
N ASP A 659 23.51 5.34 1.72
CA ASP A 659 22.94 5.16 0.39
C ASP A 659 24.04 5.19 -0.70
N ALA A 660 25.12 5.95 -0.50
CA ALA A 660 26.32 5.91 -1.36
C ALA A 660 27.11 4.60 -1.19
N PHE A 661 27.35 4.14 0.05
CA PHE A 661 28.02 2.87 0.34
C PHE A 661 27.27 1.67 -0.26
N LEU A 662 25.96 1.58 -0.07
CA LEU A 662 25.13 0.51 -0.62
C LEU A 662 25.11 0.49 -2.17
N ARG A 663 25.43 1.62 -2.82
CA ARG A 663 25.53 1.78 -4.28
C ARG A 663 26.97 1.67 -4.80
N SER A 664 27.96 1.47 -3.94
CA SER A 664 29.36 1.23 -4.33
C SER A 664 29.50 -0.01 -5.23
N ALA A 665 30.56 -0.05 -6.03
CA ALA A 665 30.83 -1.19 -6.90
C ALA A 665 31.03 -2.47 -6.09
N ASP A 666 31.77 -2.39 -4.99
CA ASP A 666 32.14 -3.51 -4.12
C ASP A 666 30.90 -4.14 -3.47
N VAL A 667 29.97 -3.30 -2.97
CA VAL A 667 28.68 -3.78 -2.43
C VAL A 667 27.77 -4.33 -3.52
N GLN A 668 27.69 -3.69 -4.69
CA GLN A 668 26.81 -4.17 -5.78
C GLN A 668 27.32 -5.46 -6.45
N GLN A 669 28.63 -5.74 -6.40
CA GLN A 669 29.24 -6.96 -6.94
C GLN A 669 28.92 -8.19 -6.08
N LEU A 670 28.95 -8.07 -4.75
CA LEU A 670 28.64 -9.16 -3.82
C LEU A 670 27.16 -9.24 -3.43
N PHE A 671 26.47 -8.10 -3.32
CA PHE A 671 25.07 -7.99 -2.91
C PHE A 671 24.23 -7.21 -3.94
N PRO A 672 24.05 -7.76 -5.16
CA PRO A 672 23.27 -7.09 -6.19
C PRO A 672 21.85 -6.74 -5.71
N GLN A 673 21.39 -5.55 -6.07
CA GLN A 673 20.08 -4.98 -5.68
C GLN A 673 19.92 -4.60 -4.19
N ILE A 674 20.92 -4.75 -3.30
CA ILE A 674 20.73 -4.45 -1.86
C ILE A 674 20.26 -3.00 -1.61
N ALA A 675 20.89 -2.01 -2.25
CA ALA A 675 20.43 -0.62 -2.23
C ALA A 675 18.98 -0.44 -2.68
N GLN A 676 18.51 -1.21 -3.67
CA GLN A 676 17.13 -1.15 -4.15
C GLN A 676 16.14 -1.77 -3.15
N ARG A 677 16.56 -2.78 -2.37
CA ARG A 677 15.74 -3.36 -1.30
C ARG A 677 15.64 -2.39 -0.13
N VAL A 678 16.77 -1.84 0.34
CA VAL A 678 16.83 -0.84 1.42
C VAL A 678 16.02 0.42 1.04
N SER A 679 16.26 0.98 -0.14
CA SER A 679 15.51 2.16 -0.64
C SER A 679 13.99 1.94 -0.67
N ARG A 680 13.50 0.75 -1.01
CA ARG A 680 12.05 0.43 -0.95
C ARG A 680 11.52 0.34 0.49
N TYR A 681 12.31 -0.21 1.43
CA TYR A 681 11.91 -0.23 2.84
C TYR A 681 11.87 1.20 3.41
N ASP A 682 12.81 2.05 3.05
CA ASP A 682 12.84 3.47 3.43
C ASP A 682 11.67 4.26 2.82
N GLU A 683 11.37 4.08 1.53
CA GLU A 683 10.20 4.70 0.90
C GLU A 683 8.89 4.25 1.59
N ALA A 684 8.77 2.95 1.91
CA ALA A 684 7.61 2.41 2.63
C ALA A 684 7.52 2.93 4.08
N PHE A 685 8.65 3.06 4.79
CA PHE A 685 8.70 3.60 6.15
C PHE A 685 8.33 5.09 6.15
N GLN A 686 8.91 5.90 5.25
CA GLN A 686 8.57 7.32 5.09
C GLN A 686 7.13 7.54 4.63
N ALA A 687 6.57 6.66 3.79
CA ALA A 687 5.16 6.72 3.42
C ALA A 687 4.24 6.37 4.61
N THR A 688 4.62 5.38 5.42
CA THR A 688 3.86 4.96 6.61
C THR A 688 3.91 6.01 7.71
N GLY A 689 5.08 6.57 8.01
CA GLY A 689 5.25 7.64 9.00
C GLY A 689 4.48 8.90 8.64
N ARG A 690 4.59 9.39 7.40
CA ARG A 690 3.77 10.53 6.91
C ARG A 690 2.27 10.23 6.96
N ARG A 691 1.86 8.99 6.69
CA ARG A 691 0.44 8.58 6.79
C ARG A 691 -0.04 8.53 8.24
N ALA A 692 0.80 8.10 9.19
CA ALA A 692 0.48 8.15 10.62
C ALA A 692 0.31 9.60 11.09
N ALA A 693 1.31 10.46 10.86
CA ALA A 693 1.26 11.87 11.24
C ALA A 693 0.05 12.62 10.64
N LEU A 694 -0.32 12.32 9.40
CA LEU A 694 -1.54 12.85 8.77
C LEU A 694 -2.83 12.33 9.41
N LEU A 695 -2.88 11.05 9.82
CA LEU A 695 -4.04 10.49 10.53
C LEU A 695 -4.17 11.10 11.93
N ASP A 696 -3.07 11.22 12.68
CA ASP A 696 -3.05 11.85 14.00
C ASP A 696 -3.49 13.32 13.91
N THR A 697 -2.98 14.05 12.92
CA THR A 697 -3.39 15.44 12.60
C THR A 697 -4.88 15.52 12.25
N MET A 698 -5.40 14.59 11.44
CA MET A 698 -6.83 14.53 11.12
C MET A 698 -7.69 14.19 12.33
N GLU A 699 -7.24 13.31 13.23
CA GLU A 699 -7.98 12.97 14.47
C GLU A 699 -8.02 14.17 15.43
N ILE A 700 -6.91 14.91 15.57
CA ILE A 700 -6.83 16.16 16.35
C ILE A 700 -7.82 17.21 15.79
N VAL A 701 -7.79 17.47 14.48
CA VAL A 701 -8.67 18.46 13.83
C VAL A 701 -10.14 18.03 13.87
N TYR A 702 -10.43 16.74 13.66
CA TYR A 702 -11.79 16.19 13.76
C TYR A 702 -12.34 16.30 15.18
N THR A 703 -11.54 15.93 16.20
CA THR A 703 -11.91 16.03 17.62
C THR A 703 -12.15 17.50 18.01
N LEU A 704 -11.30 18.43 17.57
CA LEU A 704 -11.52 19.87 17.71
C LEU A 704 -12.84 20.33 17.09
N SER A 705 -13.19 19.85 15.90
CA SER A 705 -14.43 20.24 15.22
C SER A 705 -15.70 19.77 15.95
N GLY A 706 -15.63 18.66 16.70
CA GLY A 706 -16.72 18.17 17.53
C GLY A 706 -16.95 18.97 18.82
N GLN A 707 -15.91 19.64 19.32
CA GLN A 707 -15.97 20.43 20.56
C GLN A 707 -16.59 21.81 20.31
N ARG A 708 -17.86 21.96 20.68
CA ARG A 708 -18.62 23.22 20.47
C ARG A 708 -18.06 24.39 21.28
N ASP A 709 -17.62 24.13 22.49
CA ASP A 709 -17.15 25.13 23.45
C ASP A 709 -15.70 25.56 23.18
N PRO A 710 -15.32 26.86 23.29
CA PRO A 710 -13.95 27.31 23.05
C PRO A 710 -12.95 26.85 24.11
N ASP A 711 -13.31 26.84 25.39
CA ASP A 711 -12.38 26.47 26.47
C ASP A 711 -12.13 24.95 26.47
N SER A 712 -13.15 24.15 26.19
CA SER A 712 -13.03 22.70 25.95
C SER A 712 -12.09 22.36 24.77
N ARG A 713 -11.96 23.24 23.76
CA ARG A 713 -10.98 23.09 22.67
C ARG A 713 -9.55 23.44 23.11
N ARG A 714 -9.39 24.46 23.96
CA ARG A 714 -8.10 24.86 24.54
C ARG A 714 -7.54 23.79 25.48
N ASP A 715 -8.38 23.26 26.36
CA ASP A 715 -8.02 22.19 27.28
C ASP A 715 -7.60 20.91 26.54
N TYR A 716 -8.29 20.56 25.45
CA TYR A 716 -7.90 19.45 24.57
C TYR A 716 -6.53 19.67 23.93
N LEU A 717 -6.29 20.84 23.33
CA LEU A 717 -5.00 21.17 22.71
C LEU A 717 -3.84 21.18 23.71
N LEU A 718 -4.05 21.70 24.92
CA LEU A 718 -3.05 21.67 26.00
C LEU A 718 -2.79 20.23 26.49
N ALA A 719 -3.83 19.40 26.59
CA ALA A 719 -3.68 17.99 26.94
C ALA A 719 -2.88 17.21 25.88
N GLU A 720 -3.18 17.37 24.59
CA GLU A 720 -2.47 16.67 23.52
C GLU A 720 -1.04 17.17 23.35
N ARG A 721 -0.80 18.48 23.51
CA ARG A 721 0.56 19.05 23.57
C ARG A 721 1.39 18.49 24.73
N SER A 722 0.76 18.14 25.85
CA SER A 722 1.44 17.50 26.99
C SER A 722 1.73 16.01 26.79
N ARG A 723 1.16 15.37 25.76
CA ARG A 723 1.32 13.94 25.45
C ARG A 723 2.35 13.68 24.36
N THR A 724 2.46 14.56 23.36
CA THR A 724 3.46 14.39 22.31
C THR A 724 4.86 14.81 22.77
N ALA A 725 5.86 14.02 22.38
CA ALA A 725 7.27 14.38 22.46
C ALA A 725 7.82 14.90 21.11
N ASP A 726 6.99 14.89 20.06
CA ASP A 726 7.35 15.35 18.72
C ASP A 726 7.34 16.89 18.65
N PRO A 727 8.46 17.54 18.27
CA PRO A 727 8.54 19.00 18.22
C PRO A 727 7.75 19.61 17.06
N GLU A 728 7.58 18.93 15.93
CA GLU A 728 6.79 19.42 14.80
C GLU A 728 5.30 19.39 15.14
N LEU A 729 4.83 18.28 15.72
CA LEU A 729 3.43 18.17 16.20
C LEU A 729 3.16 19.15 17.35
N SER A 730 4.11 19.37 18.26
CA SER A 730 3.99 20.35 19.34
C SER A 730 3.90 21.79 18.81
N SER A 731 4.62 22.12 17.73
CA SER A 731 4.51 23.42 17.04
C SER A 731 3.15 23.59 16.37
N PHE A 732 2.68 22.57 15.65
CA PHE A 732 1.35 22.57 15.02
C PHE A 732 0.22 22.72 16.04
N LEU A 733 0.31 22.03 17.18
CA LEU A 733 -0.64 22.16 18.29
C LEU A 733 -0.61 23.58 18.92
N GLU A 734 0.53 24.26 18.94
CA GLU A 734 0.64 25.65 19.39
C GLU A 734 0.02 26.65 18.38
N GLU A 735 0.18 26.43 17.07
CA GLU A 735 -0.51 27.22 16.04
C GLU A 735 -2.04 27.04 16.11
N LEU A 736 -2.53 25.80 16.25
CA LEU A 736 -3.96 25.53 16.48
C LEU A 736 -4.46 26.18 17.79
N TYR A 737 -3.66 26.17 18.85
CA TYR A 737 -4.01 26.81 20.11
C TYR A 737 -4.15 28.33 19.95
N LEU A 738 -3.23 28.97 19.22
CA LEU A 738 -3.34 30.39 18.87
C LEU A 738 -4.57 30.69 18.00
N LEU A 739 -4.94 29.79 17.07
CA LEU A 739 -6.14 29.93 16.23
C LEU A 739 -7.45 29.83 17.04
N VAL A 740 -7.45 29.10 18.16
CA VAL A 740 -8.60 28.94 19.08
C VAL A 740 -8.56 29.93 20.26
N ALA A 741 -7.44 30.61 20.47
CA ALA A 741 -7.28 31.66 21.48
C ALA A 741 -7.87 33.01 21.04
N ASN A 742 -7.87 33.30 19.74
CA ASN A 742 -8.38 34.53 19.12
C ASN A 742 -9.86 34.42 18.69
#